data_AF-A0AAP0E207-F1
#
_entry.id   AF-A0AAP0E207-F1
#
_cell.length_a   1.000
_cell.length_b   1.000
_cell.length_c   1.000
_cell.angle_alpha   90.00
_cell.angle_beta   90.00
_cell.angle_gamma   90.00
#
_symmetry.space_group_name_H-M   'P 1'
#
loop_
_entity.id
_entity.type
_entity.pdbx_description
1 polymer ?
#
loop_
_entity_poly.entity_id
_entity_poly.type
_entity_poly.pdbx_seq_one_letter_code
_entity_poly.pdbx_strand_id
1 'polypeptide(L)'
;MIVLLGLLIFAALLILCVIKALIWVWWKPMKLERQLRRQGIKGPPYKLFHGNLKDNSAALMGAQSKPMKLSHSIVPRILPFIHKTVQNYGKLCVFWHGVTPRVIVADPELIKEVLLNKSGDFYKIRPNPFVLLLITGVTTYDGEKWAKHRKIINPAFHLEKLKIMFPAFRICCKELISRWEKLVFDGPFEIDVSPEFQRLTGDVISRTTFGSNYEEGRRIFQLQTEQARLVSQVIQSAYIPGFRLLPTKSNSRMKKIERESKALFEEMIKKREKDLKQGECQNDDLLSLLIDSSFKEVQEHGNSESVGLTIDEIIAECKLFYFVGQETTYSLLVWTMVLLGMHQEWQEQAREEVLQVFGRRTEPDLDGLSQLKIVTMIIYEVLRLYPPFVMLTRLTHKKVNIGEITLPQGVEIGLPIILVHHDRDIWGEDAQEFKPERFAEGVSKATQNRISFFPFSWGPRICIGQNFALVEAKMTLVMILQHFSFKLSTTYVHAPYTVVTLQPQYGAQIILEKLYWVFKALNKVWWKPRKIEKCLRQQGMSGTQYKFLFGDLKEAASTKSFIWLGATPMMNIMDPELIKEVFANKSGNFSKIEPDPLVKLLADGLVNHEGEKWARHRKIINPAFHLEKLKLMVPAFYASCDELVDRWEKLVSNGSFELDVWPEFQMLTGDSISRTAFGSNYEEGRRIFQLQTELAKLIVDFFDSQLFSIFRFLPTKRNRRMTEIEREIRTILTDMINKREKAIEAGEAHIQDLLGQETTSSLLVWTMILLSMHPDWQDKARKEVLEVFGTDKPSFDGLNNLKIVTMILFEVLRLYPPVVLLARENDKEVRIGNVTIPPGVQLAMPTLLLHHDRELWGEDAEEFKPERFSGGVSEATKNQLSFFPFGWGARICIGQKFAIVEAKMALAMILQRFSFELSPTYAHAPYDLVTLQPQYGAQIILHKL
;
A
#
# COMPACT_ATOMS: atom_id res chain seq x y z
N MET A 1 19.01 16.81 -84.12
CA MET A 1 20.04 17.17 -83.10
C MET A 1 19.47 17.20 -81.69
N ILE A 2 18.39 17.96 -81.41
CA ILE A 2 17.77 18.08 -80.07
C ILE A 2 17.28 16.74 -79.50
N VAL A 3 16.63 15.90 -80.31
CA VAL A 3 16.15 14.57 -79.90
C VAL A 3 17.32 13.63 -79.55
N LEU A 4 18.42 13.69 -80.29
CA LEU A 4 19.61 12.88 -80.05
C LEU A 4 20.32 13.27 -78.74
N LEU A 5 20.42 14.58 -78.48
CA LEU A 5 20.96 15.12 -77.23
C LEU A 5 20.07 14.75 -76.03
N GLY A 6 18.75 14.81 -76.19
CA GLY A 6 17.79 14.37 -75.17
C GLY A 6 17.91 12.87 -74.83
N LEU A 7 18.07 12.02 -75.84
CA LEU A 7 18.29 10.58 -75.66
C LEU A 7 19.63 10.28 -74.97
N LEU A 8 20.69 11.01 -75.30
CA LEU A 8 22.01 10.86 -74.64
C LEU A 8 21.97 11.31 -73.17
N ILE A 9 21.30 12.42 -72.85
CA ILE A 9 21.09 12.87 -71.46
C ILE A 9 20.26 11.84 -70.69
N PHE A 10 19.18 11.32 -71.28
CA PHE A 10 18.36 10.28 -70.66
C PHE A 10 19.16 8.99 -70.41
N ALA A 11 19.95 8.53 -71.39
CA ALA A 11 20.81 7.36 -71.24
C ALA A 11 21.88 7.58 -70.15
N ALA A 12 22.51 8.76 -70.10
CA ALA A 12 23.47 9.11 -69.06
C ALA A 12 22.83 9.11 -67.66
N LEU A 13 21.63 9.68 -67.52
CA LEU A 13 20.85 9.65 -66.27
C LEU A 13 20.47 8.21 -65.88
N LEU A 14 20.09 7.37 -66.85
CA LEU A 14 19.77 5.97 -66.61
C LEU A 14 21.00 5.18 -66.13
N ILE A 15 22.15 5.37 -66.77
CA ILE A 15 23.43 4.76 -66.36
C ILE A 15 23.81 5.22 -64.95
N LEU A 16 23.70 6.52 -64.65
CA LEU A 16 23.94 7.04 -63.30
C LEU A 16 23.01 6.42 -62.26
N CYS A 17 21.74 6.22 -62.59
CA CYS A 17 20.77 5.54 -61.73
C CYS A 17 21.15 4.06 -61.50
N VAL A 18 21.56 3.35 -62.54
CA VAL A 18 22.02 1.95 -62.45
C VAL A 18 23.29 1.85 -61.60
N ILE A 19 24.27 2.72 -61.80
CA ILE A 19 25.51 2.77 -60.99
C ILE A 19 25.16 3.05 -59.52
N LYS A 20 24.30 4.05 -59.25
CA LYS A 20 23.85 4.35 -57.88
C LYS A 20 23.14 3.15 -57.25
N ALA A 21 22.30 2.45 -58.01
CA ALA A 21 21.61 1.24 -57.53
C ALA A 21 22.60 0.10 -57.23
N LEU A 22 23.59 -0.16 -58.10
CA LEU A 22 24.64 -1.16 -57.86
C LEU A 22 25.50 -0.82 -56.63
N ILE A 23 25.86 0.47 -56.46
CA ILE A 23 26.58 0.93 -55.28
C ILE A 23 25.75 0.69 -54.01
N TRP A 24 24.45 1.01 -54.06
CA TRP A 24 23.55 0.89 -52.92
C TRP A 24 23.21 -0.56 -52.55
N VAL A 25 22.91 -1.42 -53.53
CA VAL A 25 22.45 -2.80 -53.31
C VAL A 25 23.60 -3.79 -53.17
N TRP A 26 24.75 -3.56 -53.81
CA TRP A 26 25.85 -4.52 -53.81
C TRP A 26 27.10 -3.99 -53.10
N TRP A 27 27.68 -2.90 -53.60
CA TRP A 27 29.01 -2.48 -53.16
C TRP A 27 29.05 -2.00 -51.71
N LYS A 28 28.08 -1.17 -51.30
CA LYS A 28 27.98 -0.66 -49.93
C LYS A 28 27.74 -1.78 -48.91
N PRO A 29 26.78 -2.70 -49.08
CA PRO A 29 26.65 -3.88 -48.22
C PRO A 29 27.94 -4.68 -48.09
N MET A 30 28.57 -5.05 -49.21
CA MET A 30 29.82 -5.83 -49.20
C MET A 30 30.97 -5.11 -48.47
N LYS A 31 31.07 -3.77 -48.63
CA LYS A 31 32.05 -2.95 -47.92
C LYS A 31 31.79 -2.95 -46.41
N LEU A 32 30.55 -2.74 -45.98
CA LEU A 32 30.17 -2.76 -44.57
C LEU A 32 30.38 -4.15 -43.95
N GLU A 33 30.05 -5.22 -44.67
CA GLU A 33 30.28 -6.60 -44.22
C GLU A 33 31.75 -6.85 -43.91
N ARG A 34 32.64 -6.48 -44.84
CA ARG A 34 34.10 -6.62 -44.66
C ARG A 34 34.60 -5.81 -43.47
N GLN A 35 34.09 -4.60 -43.26
CA GLN A 35 34.47 -3.75 -42.13
C GLN A 35 34.04 -4.34 -40.78
N LEU A 36 32.85 -4.91 -40.70
CA LEU A 36 32.35 -5.55 -39.48
C LEU A 36 33.09 -6.86 -39.21
N ARG A 37 33.31 -7.70 -40.23
CA ARG A 37 34.04 -8.98 -40.10
C ARG A 37 35.49 -8.78 -39.65
N ARG A 38 36.17 -7.72 -40.10
CA ARG A 38 37.54 -7.37 -39.66
C ARG A 38 37.64 -7.09 -38.16
N GLN A 39 36.53 -6.71 -37.52
CA GLN A 39 36.45 -6.47 -36.08
C GLN A 39 35.93 -7.69 -35.31
N GLY A 40 35.82 -8.86 -35.96
CA GLY A 40 35.32 -10.08 -35.34
C GLY A 40 33.78 -10.20 -35.29
N ILE A 41 33.04 -9.19 -35.75
CA ILE A 41 31.56 -9.23 -35.77
C ILE A 41 31.11 -10.14 -36.92
N LYS A 42 30.64 -11.34 -36.57
CA LYS A 42 30.21 -12.39 -37.52
C LYS A 42 28.68 -12.46 -37.60
N GLY A 43 28.20 -13.11 -38.65
CA GLY A 43 26.78 -13.26 -38.91
C GLY A 43 26.46 -13.97 -40.22
N PRO A 44 25.18 -14.29 -40.47
CA PRO A 44 24.74 -14.79 -41.76
C PRO A 44 25.15 -13.84 -42.90
N PRO A 45 25.53 -14.39 -44.07
CA PRO A 45 25.97 -13.59 -45.20
C PRO A 45 24.82 -12.74 -45.76
N TYR A 46 25.21 -11.61 -46.38
CA TYR A 46 24.28 -10.77 -47.12
C TYR A 46 23.70 -11.52 -48.32
N LYS A 47 22.37 -11.46 -48.50
CA LYS A 47 21.68 -11.91 -49.71
C LYS A 47 21.15 -10.70 -50.47
N LEU A 48 21.37 -10.67 -51.78
CA LEU A 48 21.09 -9.50 -52.60
C LEU A 48 19.64 -9.00 -52.45
N PHE A 49 19.46 -7.67 -52.36
CA PHE A 49 18.20 -6.94 -52.15
C PHE A 49 17.53 -7.11 -50.79
N HIS A 50 17.29 -8.34 -50.34
CA HIS A 50 16.45 -8.61 -49.17
C HIS A 50 17.24 -8.95 -47.90
N GLY A 51 18.56 -9.15 -47.98
CA GLY A 51 19.35 -9.59 -46.84
C GLY A 51 18.78 -10.86 -46.23
N ASN A 52 18.61 -10.88 -44.91
CA ASN A 52 18.02 -12.02 -44.20
C ASN A 52 16.51 -11.85 -43.90
N LEU A 53 15.84 -10.86 -44.48
CA LEU A 53 14.41 -10.60 -44.21
C LEU A 53 13.51 -11.78 -44.53
N LYS A 54 13.74 -12.47 -45.66
CA LYS A 54 12.97 -13.67 -46.03
C LYS A 54 13.17 -14.82 -45.05
N ASP A 55 14.42 -15.04 -44.62
CA ASP A 55 14.75 -16.09 -43.64
C ASP A 55 14.09 -15.78 -42.29
N ASN A 56 14.15 -14.52 -41.87
CA ASN A 56 13.51 -14.03 -40.64
C ASN A 56 11.98 -14.17 -40.69
N SER A 57 11.35 -13.75 -41.80
CA SER A 57 9.91 -13.87 -41.99
C SER A 57 9.45 -15.33 -42.04
N ALA A 58 10.17 -16.20 -42.76
CA ALA A 58 9.87 -17.63 -42.79
C ALA A 58 10.00 -18.29 -41.41
N ALA A 59 11.05 -17.95 -40.66
CA ALA A 59 11.24 -18.45 -39.29
C ALA A 59 10.12 -17.98 -38.36
N LEU A 60 9.70 -16.72 -38.48
CA LEU A 60 8.61 -16.14 -37.68
C LEU A 60 7.25 -16.78 -38.02
N MET A 61 6.93 -16.92 -39.31
CA MET A 61 5.71 -17.62 -39.76
C MET A 61 5.69 -19.07 -39.28
N GLY A 62 6.81 -19.78 -39.37
CA GLY A 62 6.96 -21.13 -38.86
C GLY A 62 6.70 -21.21 -37.35
N ALA A 63 7.32 -20.32 -36.57
CA ALA A 63 7.12 -20.25 -35.12
C ALA A 63 5.66 -19.92 -34.75
N GLN A 64 5.01 -19.02 -35.48
CA GLN A 64 3.64 -18.57 -35.22
C GLN A 64 2.56 -19.53 -35.73
N SER A 65 2.91 -20.51 -36.57
CA SER A 65 1.95 -21.46 -37.16
C SER A 65 1.33 -22.44 -36.17
N LYS A 66 1.97 -22.66 -35.02
CA LYS A 66 1.50 -23.56 -33.96
C LYS A 66 1.59 -22.86 -32.61
N PRO A 67 0.73 -23.20 -31.63
CA PRO A 67 0.91 -22.79 -30.23
C PRO A 67 2.19 -23.35 -29.60
N MET A 68 2.56 -22.85 -28.42
CA MET A 68 3.64 -23.41 -27.60
C MET A 68 3.10 -24.00 -26.29
N LYS A 69 3.88 -24.89 -25.66
CA LYS A 69 3.57 -25.36 -24.30
C LYS A 69 3.64 -24.19 -23.31
N LEU A 70 2.92 -24.31 -22.20
CA LEU A 70 2.94 -23.33 -21.12
C LEU A 70 4.36 -23.26 -20.51
N SER A 71 5.14 -22.25 -20.93
CA SER A 71 6.54 -22.05 -20.53
C SER A 71 6.94 -20.62 -20.83
N HIS A 72 7.81 -20.04 -20.00
CA HIS A 72 8.35 -18.70 -20.24
C HIS A 72 9.55 -18.68 -21.21
N SER A 73 9.95 -19.83 -21.78
CA SER A 73 10.96 -19.90 -22.85
C SER A 73 10.41 -19.43 -24.21
N ILE A 74 10.01 -18.16 -24.28
CA ILE A 74 9.28 -17.57 -25.41
C ILE A 74 10.20 -16.99 -26.50
N VAL A 75 11.48 -16.75 -26.18
CA VAL A 75 12.47 -16.17 -27.10
C VAL A 75 12.52 -16.88 -28.47
N PRO A 76 12.57 -18.24 -28.56
CA PRO A 76 12.62 -18.93 -29.84
C PRO A 76 11.35 -18.74 -30.67
N ARG A 77 10.22 -18.37 -30.05
CA ARG A 77 8.97 -18.06 -30.75
C ARG A 77 8.93 -16.62 -31.24
N ILE A 78 9.39 -15.68 -30.41
CA ILE A 78 9.27 -14.23 -30.66
C ILE A 78 10.34 -13.73 -31.64
N LEU A 79 11.59 -14.16 -31.45
CA LEU A 79 12.72 -13.77 -32.30
C LEU A 79 13.47 -15.01 -32.82
N PRO A 80 12.83 -15.97 -33.51
CA PRO A 80 13.43 -17.26 -33.87
C PRO A 80 14.76 -17.13 -34.61
N PHE A 81 14.79 -16.28 -35.64
CA PHE A 81 15.96 -16.06 -36.48
C PHE A 81 17.09 -15.35 -35.74
N ILE A 82 16.77 -14.31 -34.96
CA ILE A 82 17.78 -13.55 -34.21
C ILE A 82 18.33 -14.40 -33.08
N HIS A 83 17.49 -15.14 -32.36
CA HIS A 83 17.90 -16.08 -31.32
C HIS A 83 18.88 -17.11 -31.87
N LYS A 84 18.55 -17.76 -33.00
CA LYS A 84 19.46 -18.70 -33.68
C LYS A 84 20.76 -18.04 -34.14
N THR A 85 20.70 -16.79 -34.58
CA THR A 85 21.89 -16.03 -34.99
C THR A 85 22.80 -15.76 -33.79
N VAL A 86 22.25 -15.34 -32.66
CA VAL A 86 23.00 -15.09 -31.42
C VAL A 86 23.60 -16.39 -30.87
N GLN A 87 22.87 -17.51 -30.92
CA GLN A 87 23.40 -18.82 -30.53
C GLN A 87 24.59 -19.26 -31.41
N ASN A 88 24.55 -18.98 -32.71
CA ASN A 88 25.60 -19.41 -33.64
C ASN A 88 26.83 -18.49 -33.68
N TYR A 89 26.65 -17.19 -33.45
CA TYR A 89 27.68 -16.18 -33.67
C TYR A 89 28.04 -15.36 -32.41
N GLY A 90 27.35 -15.59 -31.29
CA GLY A 90 27.56 -14.89 -30.02
C GLY A 90 26.68 -13.65 -29.83
N LYS A 91 26.80 -13.03 -28.64
CA LYS A 91 26.00 -11.87 -28.18
C LYS A 91 26.31 -10.55 -28.90
N LEU A 92 27.36 -10.54 -29.71
CA LEU A 92 27.74 -9.45 -30.62
C LEU A 92 27.84 -10.01 -32.05
N CYS A 93 26.74 -9.90 -32.80
CA CYS A 93 26.65 -10.48 -34.15
C CYS A 93 25.91 -9.55 -35.11
N VAL A 94 26.01 -9.78 -36.41
CA VAL A 94 25.32 -8.98 -37.44
C VAL A 94 24.30 -9.82 -38.21
N PHE A 95 23.18 -9.22 -38.61
CA PHE A 95 22.34 -9.77 -39.68
C PHE A 95 21.92 -8.65 -40.64
N TRP A 96 21.36 -9.02 -41.79
CA TRP A 96 21.00 -8.06 -42.84
C TRP A 96 19.51 -7.75 -42.87
N HIS A 97 19.18 -6.48 -42.62
CA HIS A 97 17.84 -5.92 -42.77
C HIS A 97 17.73 -5.23 -44.13
N GLY A 98 17.30 -5.98 -45.16
CA GLY A 98 17.42 -5.54 -46.55
C GLY A 98 18.89 -5.35 -46.91
N VAL A 99 19.25 -4.15 -47.38
CA VAL A 99 20.63 -3.77 -47.72
C VAL A 99 21.42 -3.20 -46.53
N THR A 100 20.81 -3.09 -45.36
CA THR A 100 21.40 -2.44 -44.18
C THR A 100 21.83 -3.49 -43.16
N PRO A 101 23.09 -3.50 -42.69
CA PRO A 101 23.51 -4.40 -41.62
C PRO A 101 22.95 -3.91 -40.28
N ARG A 102 22.40 -4.84 -39.49
CA ARG A 102 22.01 -4.62 -38.10
C ARG A 102 22.90 -5.45 -37.18
N VAL A 103 23.70 -4.76 -36.37
CA VAL A 103 24.54 -5.36 -35.33
C VAL A 103 23.69 -5.52 -34.07
N ILE A 104 23.53 -6.74 -33.60
CA ILE A 104 22.93 -7.07 -32.32
C ILE A 104 23.96 -6.86 -31.22
N VAL A 105 23.56 -6.10 -30.20
CA VAL A 105 24.37 -5.84 -29.01
C VAL A 105 23.55 -6.28 -27.80
N ALA A 106 23.92 -7.42 -27.21
CA ALA A 106 23.29 -7.96 -26.00
C ALA A 106 24.17 -7.81 -24.73
N ASP A 107 25.32 -7.14 -24.84
CA ASP A 107 26.17 -6.81 -23.70
C ASP A 107 25.61 -5.59 -22.93
N PRO A 108 25.36 -5.68 -21.60
CA PRO A 108 24.78 -4.60 -20.80
C PRO A 108 25.58 -3.28 -20.80
N GLU A 109 26.91 -3.31 -20.86
CA GLU A 109 27.73 -2.10 -20.84
C GLU A 109 27.72 -1.40 -22.19
N LEU A 110 27.76 -2.16 -23.29
CA LEU A 110 27.59 -1.59 -24.63
C LEU A 110 26.17 -1.05 -24.83
N ILE A 111 25.15 -1.72 -24.29
CA ILE A 111 23.76 -1.24 -24.29
C ILE A 111 23.67 0.10 -23.56
N LYS A 112 24.28 0.20 -22.37
CA LYS A 112 24.32 1.43 -21.57
C LYS A 112 24.96 2.58 -22.35
N GLU A 113 26.08 2.35 -23.03
CA GLU A 113 26.74 3.35 -23.86
C GLU A 113 25.85 3.86 -24.99
N VAL A 114 25.21 2.95 -25.74
CA VAL A 114 24.28 3.29 -26.84
C VAL A 114 23.08 4.09 -26.33
N LEU A 115 22.50 3.69 -25.20
CA LEU A 115 21.28 4.31 -24.66
C LEU A 115 21.56 5.65 -23.95
N LEU A 116 22.72 5.81 -23.31
CA LEU A 116 23.16 7.09 -22.75
C LEU A 116 23.37 8.13 -23.86
N ASN A 117 23.88 7.72 -25.02
CA ASN A 117 24.06 8.56 -26.21
C ASN A 117 24.73 9.91 -25.91
N LYS A 118 25.78 9.92 -25.09
CA LYS A 118 26.44 11.16 -24.61
C LYS A 118 26.92 12.05 -25.76
N SER A 119 27.33 11.46 -26.88
CA SER A 119 27.82 12.19 -28.06
C SER A 119 26.71 12.62 -29.04
N GLY A 120 25.47 12.19 -28.83
CA GLY A 120 24.36 12.48 -29.75
C GLY A 120 24.40 11.71 -31.08
N ASP A 121 25.24 10.68 -31.19
CA ASP A 121 25.55 10.03 -32.47
C ASP A 121 24.62 8.87 -32.86
N PHE A 122 23.79 8.41 -31.93
CA PHE A 122 22.83 7.32 -32.13
C PHE A 122 21.42 7.86 -32.38
N TYR A 123 20.97 7.79 -33.62
CA TYR A 123 19.65 8.28 -34.05
C TYR A 123 18.63 7.14 -34.13
N LYS A 124 17.34 7.46 -34.24
CA LYS A 124 16.33 6.45 -34.60
C LYS A 124 16.51 6.00 -36.05
N ILE A 125 16.15 4.75 -36.33
CA ILE A 125 16.04 4.29 -37.71
C ILE A 125 14.95 5.12 -38.42
N ARG A 126 15.18 5.52 -39.68
CA ARG A 126 14.12 6.12 -40.48
C ARG A 126 13.04 5.05 -40.69
N PRO A 127 11.84 5.22 -40.11
CA PRO A 127 10.83 4.19 -40.17
C PRO A 127 10.31 4.07 -41.61
N ASN A 128 9.76 2.90 -41.94
CA ASN A 128 9.00 2.74 -43.17
C ASN A 128 7.90 3.82 -43.21
N PRO A 129 7.68 4.53 -44.34
CA PRO A 129 6.66 5.58 -44.42
C PRO A 129 5.26 5.17 -43.97
N PHE A 130 4.90 3.88 -44.06
CA PHE A 130 3.62 3.38 -43.55
C PHE A 130 3.53 3.35 -42.02
N VAL A 131 4.67 3.19 -41.32
CA VAL A 131 4.74 3.29 -39.85
C VAL A 131 4.41 4.70 -39.38
N LEU A 132 4.83 5.73 -40.14
CA LEU A 132 4.50 7.14 -39.87
C LEU A 132 3.01 7.45 -40.03
N LEU A 133 2.23 6.60 -40.70
CA LEU A 133 0.78 6.74 -40.74
C LEU A 133 0.14 6.31 -39.41
N LEU A 134 0.75 5.35 -38.72
CA LEU A 134 0.30 4.87 -37.40
C LEU A 134 0.76 5.82 -36.28
N ILE A 135 2.08 6.00 -36.15
CA ILE A 135 2.69 6.79 -35.09
C ILE A 135 3.73 7.77 -35.64
N THR A 136 3.62 9.02 -35.20
CA THR A 136 4.58 10.11 -35.42
C THR A 136 4.61 10.94 -34.13
N GLY A 137 5.71 11.63 -33.82
CA GLY A 137 5.80 12.48 -32.62
C GLY A 137 7.14 12.31 -31.92
N VAL A 138 7.20 12.64 -30.64
CA VAL A 138 8.43 12.64 -29.82
C VAL A 138 9.19 11.30 -29.87
N THR A 139 8.51 10.18 -30.13
CA THR A 139 9.10 8.84 -30.28
C THR A 139 9.90 8.65 -31.59
N THR A 140 9.53 9.35 -32.66
CA THR A 140 10.17 9.25 -33.99
C THR A 140 11.09 10.41 -34.32
N TYR A 141 11.01 11.53 -33.58
CA TYR A 141 11.90 12.68 -33.76
C TYR A 141 13.29 12.45 -33.15
N ASP A 142 14.29 13.17 -33.67
CA ASP A 142 15.68 13.23 -33.19
C ASP A 142 16.15 14.71 -33.14
N GLY A 143 17.32 14.96 -32.54
CA GLY A 143 17.95 16.29 -32.51
C GLY A 143 17.13 17.34 -31.77
N GLU A 144 17.21 18.59 -32.24
CA GLU A 144 16.51 19.75 -31.65
C GLU A 144 15.00 19.58 -31.65
N LYS A 145 14.42 18.99 -32.70
CA LYS A 145 12.98 18.72 -32.76
C LYS A 145 12.54 17.79 -31.63
N TRP A 146 13.28 16.72 -31.37
CA TRP A 146 12.99 15.87 -30.21
C TRP A 146 13.15 16.61 -28.88
N ALA A 147 14.24 17.36 -28.71
CA ALA A 147 14.51 18.08 -27.47
C ALA A 147 13.38 19.08 -27.15
N LYS A 148 12.93 19.84 -28.15
CA LYS A 148 11.77 20.74 -28.07
C LYS A 148 10.51 20.01 -27.62
N HIS A 149 10.08 19.00 -28.37
CA HIS A 149 8.86 18.26 -28.05
C HIS A 149 8.95 17.60 -26.67
N ARG A 150 10.09 16.98 -26.33
CA ARG A 150 10.27 16.34 -25.02
C ARG A 150 10.19 17.37 -23.89
N LYS A 151 10.80 18.55 -24.03
CA LYS A 151 10.74 19.62 -23.04
C LYS A 151 9.30 20.08 -22.77
N ILE A 152 8.50 20.25 -23.82
CA ILE A 152 7.09 20.67 -23.73
C ILE A 152 6.22 19.58 -23.06
N ILE A 153 6.43 18.31 -23.41
CA ILE A 153 5.53 17.22 -23.00
C ILE A 153 5.88 16.65 -21.60
N ASN A 154 7.16 16.64 -21.20
CA ASN A 154 7.61 15.98 -19.96
C ASN A 154 6.88 16.42 -18.67
N PRO A 155 6.58 17.72 -18.45
CA PRO A 155 5.90 18.18 -17.24
C PRO A 155 4.54 17.53 -17.00
N ALA A 156 3.81 17.16 -18.07
CA ALA A 156 2.49 16.53 -17.95
C ALA A 156 2.52 15.11 -17.37
N PHE A 157 3.69 14.47 -17.34
CA PHE A 157 3.89 13.12 -16.79
C PHE A 157 4.66 13.12 -15.46
N HIS A 158 4.87 14.28 -14.85
CA HIS A 158 5.44 14.38 -13.51
C HIS A 158 4.47 13.84 -12.45
N LEU A 159 5.01 13.33 -11.34
CA LEU A 159 4.23 12.70 -10.26
C LEU A 159 3.11 13.60 -9.71
N GLU A 160 3.34 14.91 -9.64
CA GLU A 160 2.35 15.89 -9.19
C GLU A 160 1.11 15.94 -10.10
N LYS A 161 1.31 15.87 -11.42
CA LYS A 161 0.21 15.82 -12.40
C LYS A 161 -0.51 14.47 -12.39
N LEU A 162 0.21 13.38 -12.11
CA LEU A 162 -0.42 12.07 -11.91
C LEU A 162 -1.37 12.04 -10.71
N LYS A 163 -1.13 12.84 -9.65
CA LYS A 163 -2.08 12.99 -8.53
C LYS A 163 -3.42 13.53 -8.98
N ILE A 164 -3.42 14.47 -9.93
CA ILE A 164 -4.64 15.08 -10.48
C ILE A 164 -5.37 14.08 -11.38
N MET A 165 -4.64 13.26 -12.13
CA MET A 165 -5.20 12.20 -12.99
C MET A 165 -5.75 11.01 -12.19
N PHE A 166 -5.33 10.85 -10.93
CA PHE A 166 -5.63 9.68 -10.10
C PHE A 166 -7.12 9.29 -10.00
N PRO A 167 -8.07 10.23 -9.81
CA PRO A 167 -9.50 9.93 -9.79
C PRO A 167 -10.00 9.29 -11.09
N ALA A 168 -9.44 9.66 -12.25
CA ALA A 168 -9.85 9.08 -13.53
C ALA A 168 -9.48 7.59 -13.63
N PHE A 169 -8.26 7.20 -13.23
CA PHE A 169 -7.87 5.78 -13.14
C PHE A 169 -8.85 5.00 -12.26
N ARG A 170 -9.33 5.63 -11.17
CA ARG A 170 -10.29 5.04 -10.23
C ARG A 170 -11.62 4.74 -10.86
N ILE A 171 -12.15 5.71 -11.59
CA ILE A 171 -13.45 5.53 -12.23
C ILE A 171 -13.36 4.41 -13.28
N CYS A 172 -12.31 4.41 -14.13
CA CYS A 172 -12.09 3.37 -15.13
C CYS A 172 -12.01 1.97 -14.50
N CYS A 173 -11.23 1.82 -13.42
CA CYS A 173 -11.10 0.55 -12.73
C CYS A 173 -12.42 0.12 -12.06
N LYS A 174 -13.17 1.04 -11.42
CA LYS A 174 -14.48 0.73 -10.83
C LYS A 174 -15.47 0.22 -11.88
N GLU A 175 -15.49 0.84 -13.06
CA GLU A 175 -16.35 0.41 -14.16
C GLU A 175 -15.97 -0.99 -14.67
N LEU A 176 -14.68 -1.32 -14.77
CA LEU A 176 -14.22 -2.68 -15.06
C LEU A 176 -14.71 -3.67 -14.01
N ILE A 177 -14.46 -3.40 -12.71
CA ILE A 177 -14.87 -4.28 -11.61
C ILE A 177 -16.38 -4.49 -11.63
N SER A 178 -17.18 -3.42 -11.77
CA SER A 178 -18.64 -3.52 -11.81
C SER A 178 -19.14 -4.39 -12.97
N ARG A 179 -18.51 -4.31 -14.15
CA ARG A 179 -18.85 -5.20 -15.28
C ARG A 179 -18.50 -6.64 -14.96
N TRP A 180 -17.32 -6.90 -14.43
CA TRP A 180 -16.87 -8.25 -14.08
C TRP A 180 -17.72 -8.87 -12.98
N GLU A 181 -18.14 -8.09 -11.98
CA GLU A 181 -19.03 -8.57 -10.91
C GLU A 181 -20.38 -9.06 -11.43
N LYS A 182 -20.90 -8.45 -12.51
CA LYS A 182 -22.13 -8.90 -13.17
C LYS A 182 -21.93 -10.21 -13.92
N LEU A 183 -20.75 -10.44 -14.51
CA LEU A 183 -20.44 -11.67 -15.24
C LEU A 183 -20.30 -12.88 -14.32
N VAL A 184 -19.74 -12.68 -13.12
CA VAL A 184 -19.54 -13.76 -12.12
C VAL A 184 -20.70 -13.92 -11.14
N PHE A 185 -21.84 -13.27 -11.39
CA PHE A 185 -23.00 -13.31 -10.47
C PHE A 185 -23.53 -14.75 -10.27
N ASP A 186 -23.54 -15.54 -11.35
CA ASP A 186 -24.03 -16.92 -11.37
C ASP A 186 -22.93 -17.96 -11.07
N GLY A 187 -21.71 -17.52 -10.75
CA GLY A 187 -20.56 -18.39 -10.45
C GLY A 187 -19.29 -18.06 -11.23
N PRO A 188 -18.31 -18.99 -11.28
CA PRO A 188 -17.11 -18.86 -12.10
C PRO A 188 -17.46 -18.55 -13.58
N PHE A 189 -16.80 -17.55 -14.16
CA PHE A 189 -17.04 -17.13 -15.54
C PHE A 189 -15.73 -17.11 -16.32
N GLU A 190 -15.70 -17.75 -17.50
CA GLU A 190 -14.56 -17.66 -18.41
C GLU A 190 -14.63 -16.38 -19.23
N ILE A 191 -13.56 -15.59 -19.20
CA ILE A 191 -13.47 -14.33 -19.94
C ILE A 191 -12.12 -14.24 -20.65
N ASP A 192 -12.11 -13.75 -21.89
CA ASP A 192 -10.87 -13.26 -22.51
C ASP A 192 -10.60 -11.85 -21.96
N VAL A 193 -9.54 -11.72 -21.15
CA VAL A 193 -9.19 -10.43 -20.53
C VAL A 193 -8.55 -9.46 -21.51
N SER A 194 -8.24 -9.91 -22.73
CA SER A 194 -7.54 -9.10 -23.73
C SER A 194 -8.36 -7.87 -24.17
N PRO A 195 -9.60 -8.01 -24.70
CA PRO A 195 -10.44 -6.87 -25.04
C PRO A 195 -10.80 -5.98 -23.83
N GLU A 196 -10.90 -6.58 -22.64
CA GLU A 196 -11.26 -5.88 -21.41
C GLU A 196 -10.17 -4.89 -20.98
N PHE A 197 -8.90 -5.31 -21.01
CA PHE A 197 -7.79 -4.42 -20.69
C PHE A 197 -7.49 -3.42 -21.82
N GLN A 198 -7.76 -3.76 -23.09
CA GLN A 198 -7.72 -2.76 -24.17
C GLN A 198 -8.74 -1.64 -23.91
N ARG A 199 -9.96 -2.00 -23.50
CA ARG A 199 -10.99 -1.02 -23.15
C ARG A 199 -10.59 -0.20 -21.92
N LEU A 200 -10.13 -0.84 -20.86
CA LEU A 200 -9.70 -0.15 -19.63
C LEU A 200 -8.62 0.89 -19.91
N THR A 201 -7.51 0.47 -20.51
CA THR A 201 -6.34 1.32 -20.75
C THR A 201 -6.66 2.43 -21.77
N GLY A 202 -7.56 2.13 -22.72
CA GLY A 202 -8.12 3.12 -23.62
C GLY A 202 -8.93 4.17 -22.88
N ASP A 203 -9.80 3.77 -21.94
CA ASP A 203 -10.59 4.72 -21.14
C ASP A 203 -9.71 5.57 -20.22
N VAL A 204 -8.69 4.95 -19.60
CA VAL A 204 -7.72 5.65 -18.75
C VAL A 204 -7.01 6.75 -19.54
N ILE A 205 -6.43 6.43 -20.71
CA ILE A 205 -5.76 7.46 -21.51
C ILE A 205 -6.74 8.52 -22.01
N SER A 206 -7.94 8.13 -22.46
CA SER A 206 -8.98 9.07 -22.92
C SER A 206 -9.38 10.08 -21.83
N ARG A 207 -9.56 9.64 -20.58
CA ARG A 207 -9.94 10.52 -19.46
C ARG A 207 -8.80 11.36 -18.92
N THR A 208 -7.64 10.75 -18.70
CA THR A 208 -6.50 11.43 -18.05
C THR A 208 -5.77 12.40 -18.97
N THR A 209 -5.74 12.09 -20.27
CA THR A 209 -4.89 12.77 -21.24
C THR A 209 -5.68 13.69 -22.16
N PHE A 210 -6.95 13.36 -22.42
CA PHE A 210 -7.79 14.08 -23.38
C PHE A 210 -9.12 14.56 -22.78
N GLY A 211 -9.33 14.40 -21.47
CA GLY A 211 -10.56 14.75 -20.74
C GLY A 211 -11.84 14.25 -21.43
N SER A 212 -11.76 13.09 -22.09
CA SER A 212 -12.82 12.41 -22.84
C SER A 212 -13.07 11.04 -22.21
N ASN A 213 -13.78 10.12 -22.87
CA ASN A 213 -13.91 8.73 -22.43
C ASN A 213 -13.68 7.76 -23.59
N TYR A 214 -13.56 6.47 -23.28
CA TYR A 214 -13.34 5.44 -24.30
C TYR A 214 -14.40 5.44 -25.40
N GLU A 215 -15.67 5.71 -25.08
CA GLU A 215 -16.74 5.65 -26.08
C GLU A 215 -16.60 6.75 -27.14
N GLU A 216 -16.14 7.95 -26.75
CA GLU A 216 -15.78 9.05 -27.65
C GLU A 216 -14.54 8.70 -28.50
N GLY A 217 -13.53 8.06 -27.89
CA GLY A 217 -12.29 7.65 -28.55
C GLY A 217 -12.35 6.32 -29.31
N ARG A 218 -13.42 5.54 -29.17
CA ARG A 218 -13.51 4.13 -29.61
C ARG A 218 -13.18 3.95 -31.07
N ARG A 219 -13.66 4.87 -31.93
CA ARG A 219 -13.39 4.80 -33.37
C ARG A 219 -11.89 5.00 -33.66
N ILE A 220 -11.22 5.90 -32.96
CA ILE A 220 -9.78 6.14 -33.09
C ILE A 220 -9.01 4.86 -32.71
N PHE A 221 -9.33 4.22 -31.58
CA PHE A 221 -8.69 2.99 -31.14
C PHE A 221 -8.85 1.84 -32.14
N GLN A 222 -10.06 1.65 -32.69
CA GLN A 222 -10.31 0.65 -33.73
C GLN A 222 -9.47 0.91 -34.99
N LEU A 223 -9.42 2.16 -35.44
CA LEU A 223 -8.63 2.59 -36.59
C LEU A 223 -7.13 2.35 -36.35
N GLN A 224 -6.60 2.72 -35.17
CA GLN A 224 -5.21 2.50 -34.81
C GLN A 224 -4.85 1.01 -34.71
N THR A 225 -5.74 0.18 -34.15
CA THR A 225 -5.54 -1.28 -34.08
C THR A 225 -5.46 -1.91 -35.48
N GLU A 226 -6.37 -1.51 -36.38
CA GLU A 226 -6.35 -1.98 -37.77
C GLU A 226 -5.07 -1.51 -38.49
N GLN A 227 -4.72 -0.24 -38.31
CA GLN A 227 -3.50 0.34 -38.88
C GLN A 227 -2.24 -0.39 -38.38
N ALA A 228 -2.17 -0.74 -37.09
CA ALA A 228 -1.05 -1.46 -36.51
C ALA A 228 -0.87 -2.86 -37.11
N ARG A 229 -1.97 -3.58 -37.36
CA ARG A 229 -1.95 -4.88 -38.04
C ARG A 229 -1.45 -4.77 -39.47
N LEU A 230 -1.94 -3.79 -40.24
CA LEU A 230 -1.50 -3.54 -41.61
C LEU A 230 -0.01 -3.15 -41.66
N VAL A 231 0.43 -2.26 -40.76
CA VAL A 231 1.83 -1.83 -40.67
C VAL A 231 2.75 -2.99 -40.28
N SER A 232 2.34 -3.86 -39.36
CA SER A 232 3.13 -5.03 -38.94
C SER A 232 3.44 -5.97 -40.12
N GLN A 233 2.49 -6.17 -41.04
CA GLN A 233 2.71 -6.94 -42.27
C GLN A 233 3.77 -6.31 -43.19
N VAL A 234 3.80 -4.97 -43.27
CA VAL A 234 4.73 -4.25 -44.15
C VAL A 234 6.15 -4.17 -43.53
N ILE A 235 6.27 -4.07 -42.20
CA ILE A 235 7.56 -4.05 -41.49
C ILE A 235 8.37 -5.33 -41.74
N GLN A 236 7.71 -6.47 -41.96
CA GLN A 236 8.38 -7.75 -42.25
C GLN A 236 8.94 -7.85 -43.68
N SER A 237 8.69 -6.84 -44.53
CA SER A 237 9.11 -6.79 -45.93
C SER A 237 10.10 -5.66 -46.21
N ALA A 238 10.96 -5.81 -47.22
CA ALA A 238 11.86 -4.74 -47.63
C ALA A 238 11.06 -3.59 -48.24
N TYR A 239 11.23 -2.37 -47.72
CA TYR A 239 10.59 -1.19 -48.32
C TYR A 239 11.21 -0.88 -49.68
N ILE A 240 10.38 -0.89 -50.72
CA ILE A 240 10.80 -0.47 -52.08
C ILE A 240 10.41 1.00 -52.26
N PRO A 241 11.36 1.91 -52.52
CA PRO A 241 11.06 3.31 -52.78
C PRO A 241 10.01 3.47 -53.89
N GLY A 242 9.01 4.33 -53.65
CA GLY A 242 7.91 4.58 -54.60
C GLY A 242 6.70 3.66 -54.46
N PHE A 243 6.82 2.46 -53.84
CA PHE A 243 5.68 1.54 -53.66
C PHE A 243 4.54 2.14 -52.84
N ARG A 244 4.82 3.16 -52.00
CA ARG A 244 3.80 3.93 -51.27
C ARG A 244 2.80 4.67 -52.17
N LEU A 245 3.18 4.92 -53.42
CA LEU A 245 2.34 5.62 -54.40
C LEU A 245 1.41 4.65 -55.14
N LEU A 246 1.74 3.34 -55.15
CA LEU A 246 0.91 2.32 -55.78
C LEU A 246 -0.43 2.18 -55.02
N PRO A 247 -1.58 2.17 -55.73
CA PRO A 247 -2.91 2.08 -55.13
C PRO A 247 -3.28 0.63 -54.77
N THR A 248 -2.42 -0.06 -54.03
CA THR A 248 -2.76 -1.40 -53.51
C THR A 248 -3.90 -1.32 -52.49
N LYS A 249 -4.68 -2.39 -52.32
CA LYS A 249 -5.77 -2.42 -51.33
C LYS A 249 -5.29 -2.03 -49.92
N SER A 250 -4.13 -2.55 -49.51
CA SER A 250 -3.52 -2.24 -48.21
C SER A 250 -3.07 -0.78 -48.11
N ASN A 251 -2.38 -0.24 -49.13
CA ASN A 251 -1.94 1.15 -49.14
C ASN A 251 -3.12 2.13 -49.10
N SER A 252 -4.15 1.87 -49.90
CA SER A 252 -5.37 2.68 -49.95
C SER A 252 -6.13 2.63 -48.63
N ARG A 253 -6.21 1.47 -47.97
CA ARG A 253 -6.84 1.34 -46.65
C ARG A 253 -6.05 2.10 -45.58
N MET A 254 -4.73 1.96 -45.54
CA MET A 254 -3.88 2.70 -44.60
C MET A 254 -4.00 4.22 -44.75
N LYS A 255 -4.06 4.73 -45.99
CA LYS A 255 -4.30 6.16 -46.27
C LYS A 255 -5.71 6.62 -45.90
N LYS A 256 -6.71 5.74 -46.00
CA LYS A 256 -8.09 6.05 -45.56
C LYS A 256 -8.16 6.14 -44.03
N ILE A 257 -7.54 5.19 -43.33
CA ILE A 257 -7.47 5.17 -41.88
C ILE A 257 -6.76 6.43 -41.36
N GLU A 258 -5.63 6.81 -41.97
CA GLU A 258 -4.91 8.02 -41.56
C GLU A 258 -5.76 9.28 -41.70
N ARG A 259 -6.47 9.46 -42.82
CA ARG A 259 -7.33 10.63 -43.03
C ARG A 259 -8.49 10.69 -42.03
N GLU A 260 -9.12 9.54 -41.79
CA GLU A 260 -10.23 9.41 -40.84
C GLU A 260 -9.75 9.68 -39.40
N SER A 261 -8.61 9.10 -39.00
CA SER A 261 -8.00 9.33 -37.69
C SER A 261 -7.60 10.80 -37.51
N LYS A 262 -7.00 11.43 -38.53
CA LYS A 262 -6.63 12.84 -38.48
C LYS A 262 -7.84 13.74 -38.24
N ALA A 263 -8.93 13.52 -38.99
CA ALA A 263 -10.15 14.30 -38.84
C ALA A 263 -10.75 14.20 -37.43
N LEU A 264 -10.76 13.00 -36.84
CA LEU A 264 -11.26 12.79 -35.47
C LEU A 264 -10.40 13.50 -34.41
N PHE A 265 -9.07 13.48 -34.56
CA PHE A 265 -8.19 14.23 -33.67
C PHE A 265 -8.35 15.74 -33.84
N GLU A 266 -8.50 16.24 -35.06
CA GLU A 266 -8.78 17.66 -35.32
C GLU A 266 -10.08 18.12 -34.65
N GLU A 267 -11.13 17.31 -34.72
CA GLU A 267 -12.41 17.60 -34.05
C GLU A 267 -12.24 17.65 -32.52
N MET A 268 -11.52 16.68 -31.94
CA MET A 268 -11.23 16.62 -30.51
C MET A 268 -10.44 17.84 -30.02
N ILE A 269 -9.42 18.24 -30.78
CA ILE A 269 -8.59 19.42 -30.46
C ILE A 269 -9.42 20.70 -30.55
N LYS A 270 -10.21 20.88 -31.62
CA LYS A 270 -11.07 22.06 -31.79
C LYS A 270 -12.12 22.20 -30.68
N LYS A 271 -12.73 21.08 -30.28
CA LYS A 271 -13.66 21.04 -29.15
C LYS A 271 -12.94 21.52 -27.88
N ARG A 272 -11.77 20.95 -27.58
CA ARG A 272 -11.00 21.32 -26.39
C ARG A 272 -10.55 22.78 -26.36
N GLU A 273 -10.06 23.30 -27.50
CA GLU A 273 -9.69 24.72 -27.61
C GLU A 273 -10.85 25.66 -27.32
N LYS A 274 -12.07 25.29 -27.72
CA LYS A 274 -13.29 26.05 -27.42
C LYS A 274 -13.59 26.03 -25.93
N ASP A 275 -13.58 24.85 -25.31
CA ASP A 275 -13.89 24.67 -23.89
C ASP A 275 -12.89 25.45 -23.00
N LEU A 276 -11.60 25.48 -23.37
CA LEU A 276 -10.56 26.25 -22.68
C LEU A 276 -10.80 27.77 -22.77
N LYS A 277 -11.18 28.28 -23.95
CA LYS A 277 -11.48 29.72 -24.14
C LYS A 277 -12.71 30.18 -23.36
N GLN A 278 -13.65 29.28 -23.10
CA GLN A 278 -14.89 29.58 -22.37
C GLN A 278 -14.72 29.45 -20.85
N GLY A 279 -13.55 29.00 -20.36
CA GLY A 279 -13.31 28.78 -18.93
C GLY A 279 -14.11 27.60 -18.35
N GLU A 280 -14.67 26.74 -19.20
CA GLU A 280 -15.53 25.62 -18.81
C GLU A 280 -14.73 24.37 -18.40
N CYS A 281 -13.41 24.38 -18.58
CA CYS A 281 -12.51 23.24 -18.33
C CYS A 281 -11.38 23.61 -17.35
N GLN A 282 -11.12 22.75 -16.37
CA GLN A 282 -9.90 22.80 -15.55
C GLN A 282 -8.68 22.37 -16.38
N ASN A 283 -7.54 23.02 -16.18
CA ASN A 283 -6.39 22.99 -17.09
C ASN A 283 -5.42 21.83 -16.79
N ASP A 284 -5.96 20.63 -16.59
CA ASP A 284 -5.27 19.56 -15.86
C ASP A 284 -4.99 18.28 -16.67
N ASP A 285 -5.54 18.14 -17.89
CA ASP A 285 -5.23 17.01 -18.79
C ASP A 285 -4.09 17.32 -19.77
N LEU A 286 -3.43 16.28 -20.30
CA LEU A 286 -2.27 16.45 -21.19
C LEU A 286 -2.60 17.30 -22.42
N LEU A 287 -3.76 17.12 -23.06
CA LEU A 287 -4.13 17.92 -24.23
C LEU A 287 -4.21 19.41 -23.90
N SER A 288 -4.85 19.75 -22.77
CA SER A 288 -4.90 21.12 -22.27
C SER A 288 -3.49 21.65 -21.99
N LEU A 289 -2.63 20.85 -21.34
CA LEU A 289 -1.23 21.21 -21.07
C LEU A 289 -0.40 21.39 -22.36
N LEU A 290 -0.64 20.61 -23.41
CA LEU A 290 0.04 20.74 -24.71
C LEU A 290 -0.39 22.02 -25.43
N ILE A 291 -1.69 22.33 -25.42
CA ILE A 291 -2.25 23.54 -26.00
C ILE A 291 -1.72 24.77 -25.23
N ASP A 292 -1.79 24.74 -23.89
CA ASP A 292 -1.31 25.81 -23.01
C ASP A 292 0.19 26.05 -23.12
N SER A 293 0.99 24.99 -23.11
CA SER A 293 2.44 25.11 -23.21
C SER A 293 2.85 25.65 -24.57
N SER A 294 2.13 25.28 -25.64
CA SER A 294 2.33 25.86 -26.97
C SER A 294 2.03 27.36 -26.98
N PHE A 295 0.92 27.79 -26.34
CA PHE A 295 0.58 29.21 -26.23
C PHE A 295 1.56 30.02 -25.38
N LYS A 296 2.00 29.49 -24.23
CA LYS A 296 2.96 30.17 -23.34
C LYS A 296 4.33 30.34 -23.99
N GLU A 297 4.83 29.33 -24.71
CA GLU A 297 6.12 29.43 -25.40
C GLU A 297 6.10 30.50 -26.52
N VAL A 298 4.95 30.67 -27.19
CA VAL A 298 4.74 31.75 -28.17
C VAL A 298 4.70 33.14 -27.51
N GLN A 299 4.14 33.26 -26.30
CA GLN A 299 4.03 34.53 -25.57
C GLN A 299 5.36 34.98 -24.93
N GLU A 300 6.13 34.07 -24.32
CA GLU A 300 7.35 34.40 -23.58
C GLU A 300 8.53 34.83 -24.47
N HIS A 301 8.58 34.40 -25.73
CA HIS A 301 9.75 34.59 -26.60
C HIS A 301 9.55 35.62 -27.72
N GLY A 302 8.39 36.29 -27.77
CA GLY A 302 8.04 37.25 -28.82
C GLY A 302 7.83 36.59 -30.20
N ASN A 303 6.95 37.19 -31.01
CA ASN A 303 6.42 36.71 -32.29
C ASN A 303 7.41 35.96 -33.20
N SER A 304 7.58 34.65 -32.97
CA SER A 304 8.18 33.73 -33.92
C SER A 304 7.40 32.42 -33.92
N GLU A 305 6.84 32.08 -35.09
CA GLU A 305 6.05 30.84 -35.32
C GLU A 305 6.83 29.55 -35.01
N SER A 306 8.14 29.62 -34.76
CA SER A 306 9.04 28.48 -34.60
C SER A 306 9.15 27.92 -33.17
N VAL A 307 8.61 28.60 -32.16
CA VAL A 307 8.83 28.24 -30.74
C VAL A 307 7.73 27.33 -30.17
N GLY A 308 6.45 27.49 -30.55
CA GLY A 308 5.35 26.59 -30.14
C GLY A 308 5.20 25.32 -31.00
N LEU A 309 4.26 24.43 -30.65
CA LEU A 309 3.88 23.28 -31.48
C LEU A 309 2.78 23.67 -32.48
N THR A 310 2.96 23.28 -33.74
CA THR A 310 1.90 23.43 -34.77
C THR A 310 0.73 22.47 -34.53
N ILE A 311 -0.45 22.76 -35.09
CA ILE A 311 -1.63 21.87 -34.97
C ILE A 311 -1.31 20.45 -35.50
N ASP A 312 -0.59 20.34 -36.62
CA ASP A 312 -0.18 19.04 -37.16
C ASP A 312 0.78 18.29 -36.21
N GLU A 313 1.64 19.01 -35.49
CA GLU A 313 2.51 18.43 -34.46
C GLU A 313 1.72 18.00 -33.22
N ILE A 314 0.74 18.79 -32.79
CA ILE A 314 -0.17 18.41 -31.70
C ILE A 314 -0.93 17.14 -32.08
N ILE A 315 -1.50 17.06 -33.28
CA ILE A 315 -2.19 15.85 -33.78
C ILE A 315 -1.23 14.65 -33.79
N ALA A 316 0.03 14.84 -34.22
CA ALA A 316 1.02 13.78 -34.20
C ALA A 316 1.26 13.26 -32.78
N GLU A 317 1.47 14.15 -31.80
CA GLU A 317 1.62 13.75 -30.39
C GLU A 317 0.35 13.08 -29.85
N CYS A 318 -0.85 13.59 -30.15
CA CYS A 318 -2.12 12.98 -29.76
C CYS A 318 -2.24 11.54 -30.29
N LYS A 319 -1.95 11.32 -31.59
CA LYS A 319 -1.94 9.98 -32.20
C LYS A 319 -0.96 9.05 -31.47
N LEU A 320 0.22 9.55 -31.15
CA LEU A 320 1.24 8.80 -30.43
C LEU A 320 0.74 8.38 -29.04
N PHE A 321 0.28 9.32 -28.21
CA PHE A 321 -0.14 9.05 -26.83
C PHE A 321 -1.37 8.15 -26.74
N TYR A 322 -2.36 8.33 -27.62
CA TYR A 322 -3.51 7.42 -27.72
C TYR A 322 -3.07 5.97 -27.93
N PHE A 323 -2.12 5.76 -28.84
CA PHE A 323 -1.65 4.42 -29.17
C PHE A 323 -0.74 3.83 -28.09
N VAL A 324 0.33 4.54 -27.71
CA VAL A 324 1.35 3.99 -26.80
C VAL A 324 0.88 3.91 -25.35
N GLY A 325 0.01 4.82 -24.92
CA GLY A 325 -0.57 4.80 -23.57
C GLY A 325 -1.49 3.60 -23.35
N GLN A 326 -2.25 3.21 -24.38
CA GLN A 326 -3.13 2.04 -24.33
C GLN A 326 -2.36 0.72 -24.51
N GLU A 327 -1.72 0.53 -25.67
CA GLU A 327 -1.22 -0.78 -26.11
C GLU A 327 -0.14 -1.37 -25.18
N THR A 328 0.67 -0.52 -24.54
CA THR A 328 1.77 -0.98 -23.69
C THR A 328 1.30 -1.40 -22.30
N THR A 329 0.44 -0.61 -21.64
CA THR A 329 -0.12 -0.99 -20.34
C THR A 329 -1.08 -2.17 -20.45
N TYR A 330 -1.85 -2.23 -21.55
CA TYR A 330 -2.72 -3.37 -21.86
C TYR A 330 -1.92 -4.69 -21.90
N SER A 331 -0.82 -4.71 -22.67
CA SER A 331 0.08 -5.86 -22.78
C SER A 331 0.61 -6.28 -21.41
N LEU A 332 1.06 -5.32 -20.58
CA LEU A 332 1.52 -5.59 -19.22
C LEU A 332 0.43 -6.23 -18.34
N LEU A 333 -0.78 -5.69 -18.35
CA LEU A 333 -1.90 -6.20 -17.53
C LEU A 333 -2.32 -7.61 -17.93
N VAL A 334 -2.41 -7.88 -19.24
CA VAL A 334 -2.72 -9.23 -19.75
C VAL A 334 -1.67 -10.24 -19.30
N TRP A 335 -0.38 -9.95 -19.51
CA TRP A 335 0.67 -10.87 -19.09
C TRP A 335 0.71 -11.02 -17.56
N THR A 336 0.44 -9.97 -16.81
CA THR A 336 0.33 -10.05 -15.35
C THR A 336 -0.77 -11.02 -14.94
N MET A 337 -1.95 -10.95 -15.55
CA MET A 337 -3.05 -11.88 -15.28
C MET A 337 -2.75 -13.31 -15.75
N VAL A 338 -2.09 -13.50 -16.89
CA VAL A 338 -1.65 -14.82 -17.34
C VAL A 338 -0.69 -15.42 -16.31
N LEU A 339 0.31 -14.67 -15.86
CA LEU A 339 1.35 -15.16 -14.96
C LEU A 339 0.78 -15.44 -13.56
N LEU A 340 -0.06 -14.57 -13.01
CA LEU A 340 -0.75 -14.85 -11.74
C LEU A 340 -1.80 -15.95 -11.85
N GLY A 341 -2.33 -16.20 -13.06
CA GLY A 341 -3.16 -17.35 -13.36
C GLY A 341 -2.39 -18.67 -13.37
N MET A 342 -1.11 -18.63 -13.77
CA MET A 342 -0.17 -19.76 -13.73
C MET A 342 0.39 -20.03 -12.33
N HIS A 343 0.60 -18.96 -11.56
CA HIS A 343 1.32 -18.95 -10.28
C HIS A 343 0.41 -18.40 -9.17
N GLN A 344 -0.53 -19.24 -8.71
CA GLN A 344 -1.58 -18.85 -7.76
C GLN A 344 -1.02 -18.38 -6.42
N GLU A 345 0.11 -18.93 -6.00
CA GLU A 345 0.82 -18.55 -4.77
C GLU A 345 1.20 -17.07 -4.77
N TRP A 346 1.61 -16.53 -5.93
CA TRP A 346 1.91 -15.11 -6.07
C TRP A 346 0.67 -14.24 -6.10
N GLN A 347 -0.43 -14.76 -6.65
CA GLN A 347 -1.72 -14.08 -6.63
C GLN A 347 -2.23 -13.94 -5.18
N GLU A 348 -2.03 -14.97 -4.37
CA GLU A 348 -2.40 -14.99 -2.95
C GLU A 348 -1.55 -14.06 -2.12
N GLN A 349 -0.22 -14.09 -2.28
CA GLN A 349 0.70 -13.16 -1.61
C GLN A 349 0.42 -11.69 -1.98
N ALA A 350 0.20 -11.41 -3.27
CA ALA A 350 -0.17 -10.07 -3.73
C ALA A 350 -1.52 -9.63 -3.13
N ARG A 351 -2.49 -10.54 -3.04
CA ARG A 351 -3.78 -10.26 -2.43
C ARG A 351 -3.64 -9.99 -0.93
N GLU A 352 -2.81 -10.73 -0.22
CA GLU A 352 -2.54 -10.50 1.20
C GLU A 352 -1.94 -9.10 1.43
N GLU A 353 -0.93 -8.71 0.65
CA GLU A 353 -0.36 -7.35 0.69
C GLU A 353 -1.42 -6.29 0.39
N VAL A 354 -2.21 -6.47 -0.67
CA VAL A 354 -3.28 -5.54 -1.06
C VAL A 354 -4.29 -5.36 0.06
N LEU A 355 -4.70 -6.44 0.72
CA LEU A 355 -5.66 -6.40 1.81
C LEU A 355 -5.07 -5.83 3.10
N GLN A 356 -3.77 -5.97 3.33
CA GLN A 356 -3.07 -5.34 4.46
C GLN A 356 -3.02 -3.82 4.29
N VAL A 357 -2.71 -3.34 3.07
CA VAL A 357 -2.57 -1.91 2.79
C VAL A 357 -3.92 -1.21 2.64
N PHE A 358 -4.86 -1.80 1.89
CA PHE A 358 -6.14 -1.16 1.53
C PHE A 358 -7.37 -1.81 2.14
N GLY A 359 -7.25 -2.93 2.87
CA GLY A 359 -8.44 -3.68 3.27
C GLY A 359 -9.27 -4.17 2.08
N ARG A 360 -10.54 -4.51 2.35
CA ARG A 360 -11.40 -5.20 1.37
C ARG A 360 -12.18 -4.28 0.44
N ARG A 361 -12.49 -3.08 0.90
CA ARG A 361 -13.38 -2.12 0.21
C ARG A 361 -12.89 -0.69 0.32
N THR A 362 -11.73 -0.47 0.95
CA THR A 362 -11.11 0.85 0.91
C THR A 362 -10.51 1.03 -0.46
N GLU A 363 -10.66 2.26 -0.90
CA GLU A 363 -10.56 2.65 -2.28
C GLU A 363 -9.11 3.11 -2.51
N PRO A 364 -8.33 2.48 -3.40
CA PRO A 364 -6.86 2.64 -3.40
C PRO A 364 -6.43 4.09 -3.57
N ASP A 365 -5.43 4.54 -2.81
CA ASP A 365 -4.77 5.84 -2.93
C ASP A 365 -3.30 5.73 -3.38
N LEU A 366 -2.73 6.83 -3.84
CA LEU A 366 -1.36 6.84 -4.38
C LEU A 366 -0.32 6.46 -3.33
N ASP A 367 -0.53 6.87 -2.08
CA ASP A 367 0.40 6.60 -0.99
C ASP A 367 0.43 5.10 -0.69
N GLY A 368 -0.72 4.44 -0.62
CA GLY A 368 -0.80 2.98 -0.49
C GLY A 368 -0.20 2.24 -1.71
N LEU A 369 -0.39 2.73 -2.94
CA LEU A 369 0.19 2.08 -4.14
C LEU A 369 1.72 2.10 -4.12
N SER A 370 2.31 3.10 -3.46
CA SER A 370 3.76 3.18 -3.26
C SER A 370 4.29 2.14 -2.26
N GLN A 371 3.43 1.66 -1.35
CA GLN A 371 3.79 0.69 -0.31
C GLN A 371 3.73 -0.77 -0.78
N LEU A 372 3.09 -1.05 -1.92
CA LEU A 372 2.94 -2.41 -2.46
C LEU A 372 4.26 -2.97 -3.02
N LYS A 373 5.04 -3.69 -2.21
CA LYS A 373 6.32 -4.28 -2.59
C LYS A 373 6.12 -5.54 -3.45
N ILE A 374 5.25 -6.46 -3.05
CA ILE A 374 4.97 -7.72 -3.74
C ILE A 374 4.36 -7.45 -5.11
N VAL A 375 3.35 -6.58 -5.19
CA VAL A 375 2.78 -6.19 -6.49
C VAL A 375 3.84 -5.56 -7.41
N THR A 376 4.74 -4.75 -6.85
CA THR A 376 5.85 -4.16 -7.64
C THR A 376 6.81 -5.23 -8.16
N MET A 377 7.20 -6.19 -7.32
CA MET A 377 8.05 -7.31 -7.70
C MET A 377 7.43 -8.13 -8.85
N ILE A 378 6.12 -8.44 -8.74
CA ILE A 378 5.36 -9.16 -9.77
C ILE A 378 5.39 -8.38 -11.09
N ILE A 379 5.06 -7.09 -11.08
CA ILE A 379 5.05 -6.25 -12.29
C ILE A 379 6.43 -6.21 -12.96
N TYR A 380 7.51 -6.11 -12.19
CA TYR A 380 8.87 -6.10 -12.76
C TYR A 380 9.27 -7.45 -13.33
N GLU A 381 8.91 -8.56 -12.69
CA GLU A 381 9.18 -9.89 -13.24
C GLU A 381 8.34 -10.19 -14.49
N VAL A 382 7.08 -9.71 -14.54
CA VAL A 382 6.27 -9.74 -15.77
C VAL A 382 6.94 -8.93 -16.88
N LEU A 383 7.42 -7.71 -16.59
CA LEU A 383 8.13 -6.89 -17.58
C LEU A 383 9.45 -7.51 -18.05
N ARG A 384 10.09 -8.34 -17.21
CA ARG A 384 11.30 -9.09 -17.59
C ARG A 384 10.95 -10.22 -18.56
N LEU A 385 9.97 -11.04 -18.22
CA LEU A 385 9.61 -12.21 -19.02
C LEU A 385 8.78 -11.87 -20.26
N TYR A 386 7.94 -10.84 -20.19
CA TYR A 386 7.02 -10.44 -21.24
C TYR A 386 7.07 -8.91 -21.46
N PRO A 387 8.23 -8.36 -21.88
CA PRO A 387 8.35 -6.93 -22.13
C PRO A 387 7.45 -6.51 -23.31
N PRO A 388 6.68 -5.41 -23.21
CA PRO A 388 5.84 -4.95 -24.32
C PRO A 388 6.64 -4.72 -25.61
N PHE A 389 7.86 -4.19 -25.53
CA PHE A 389 8.77 -4.08 -26.66
C PHE A 389 9.92 -5.09 -26.54
N VAL A 390 10.16 -5.85 -27.61
CA VAL A 390 11.12 -6.97 -27.60
C VAL A 390 12.53 -6.58 -28.06
N MET A 391 12.68 -5.45 -28.76
CA MET A 391 13.95 -4.94 -29.28
C MET A 391 13.89 -3.43 -29.53
N LEU A 392 14.94 -2.71 -29.17
CA LEU A 392 15.17 -1.30 -29.57
C LEU A 392 16.16 -1.23 -30.73
N THR A 393 16.05 -0.21 -31.57
CA THR A 393 16.98 0.01 -32.69
C THR A 393 17.53 1.43 -32.72
N ARG A 394 18.79 1.57 -33.14
CA ARG A 394 19.48 2.85 -33.41
C ARG A 394 20.20 2.80 -34.75
N LEU A 395 20.50 3.96 -35.33
CA LEU A 395 21.24 4.12 -36.58
C LEU A 395 22.46 5.00 -36.35
N THR A 396 23.59 4.60 -36.95
CA THR A 396 24.83 5.37 -36.95
C THR A 396 24.86 6.34 -38.13
N HIS A 397 24.94 7.64 -37.85
CA HIS A 397 25.02 8.68 -38.91
C HIS A 397 26.44 9.05 -39.31
N LYS A 398 27.43 8.66 -38.52
CA LYS A 398 28.86 8.76 -38.82
C LYS A 398 29.56 7.53 -38.24
N LYS A 399 30.88 7.44 -38.43
CA LYS A 399 31.70 6.45 -37.76
C LYS A 399 31.68 6.71 -36.25
N VAL A 400 31.33 5.71 -35.45
CA VAL A 400 31.21 5.82 -33.99
C VAL A 400 31.91 4.65 -33.30
N ASN A 401 32.40 4.87 -32.09
CA ASN A 401 32.95 3.81 -31.24
C ASN A 401 31.92 3.43 -30.19
N ILE A 402 31.88 2.14 -29.82
CA ILE A 402 31.09 1.59 -28.72
C ILE A 402 31.99 0.55 -28.04
N GLY A 403 32.43 0.79 -26.81
CA GLY A 403 33.53 0.03 -26.22
C GLY A 403 34.73 -0.04 -27.18
N GLU A 404 35.19 -1.25 -27.49
CA GLU A 404 36.34 -1.49 -28.38
C GLU A 404 35.97 -1.61 -29.86
N ILE A 405 34.68 -1.58 -30.20
CA ILE A 405 34.21 -1.72 -31.60
C ILE A 405 33.95 -0.36 -32.24
N THR A 406 34.24 -0.28 -33.53
CA THR A 406 34.04 0.89 -34.37
C THR A 406 33.00 0.61 -35.44
N LEU A 407 31.82 1.19 -35.30
CA LEU A 407 30.73 1.03 -36.26
C LEU A 407 30.80 2.10 -37.36
N PRO A 408 30.86 1.70 -38.65
CA PRO A 408 30.81 2.65 -39.76
C PRO A 408 29.41 3.26 -39.91
N GLN A 409 29.34 4.40 -40.61
CA GLN A 409 28.06 5.06 -40.94
C GLN A 409 27.11 4.12 -41.68
N GLY A 410 25.84 4.16 -41.30
CA GLY A 410 24.76 3.40 -41.94
C GLY A 410 24.62 1.97 -41.41
N VAL A 411 25.20 1.67 -40.25
CA VAL A 411 24.95 0.44 -39.49
C VAL A 411 23.81 0.68 -38.50
N GLU A 412 22.84 -0.23 -38.48
CA GLU A 412 21.82 -0.28 -37.44
C GLU A 412 22.34 -1.05 -36.22
N ILE A 413 21.95 -0.63 -35.03
CA ILE A 413 22.26 -1.29 -33.76
C ILE A 413 20.95 -1.80 -33.18
N GLY A 414 20.83 -3.11 -33.00
CA GLY A 414 19.70 -3.77 -32.33
C GLY A 414 20.03 -4.09 -30.89
N LEU A 415 19.22 -3.62 -29.96
CA LEU A 415 19.32 -3.89 -28.52
C LEU A 415 18.15 -4.81 -28.14
N PRO A 416 18.36 -6.14 -28.10
CA PRO A 416 17.28 -7.10 -27.92
C PRO A 416 16.89 -7.22 -26.45
N ILE A 417 15.88 -6.45 -26.02
CA ILE A 417 15.33 -6.46 -24.65
C ILE A 417 15.06 -7.91 -24.21
N ILE A 418 14.32 -8.66 -25.02
CA ILE A 418 13.90 -10.02 -24.66
C ILE A 418 15.05 -11.03 -24.58
N LEU A 419 16.14 -10.83 -25.32
CA LEU A 419 17.31 -11.72 -25.20
C LEU A 419 18.06 -11.43 -23.89
N VAL A 420 18.25 -10.16 -23.56
CA VAL A 420 18.96 -9.75 -22.33
C VAL A 420 18.15 -10.10 -21.08
N HIS A 421 16.82 -9.98 -21.14
CA HIS A 421 15.94 -10.29 -20.00
C HIS A 421 15.80 -11.80 -19.73
N HIS A 422 16.10 -12.64 -20.72
CA HIS A 422 16.06 -14.12 -20.62
C HIS A 422 17.47 -14.75 -20.56
N ASP A 423 18.52 -13.93 -20.51
CA ASP A 423 19.90 -14.39 -20.55
C ASP A 423 20.30 -15.07 -19.24
N ARG A 424 20.72 -16.34 -19.31
CA ARG A 424 21.13 -17.12 -18.13
C ARG A 424 22.42 -16.61 -17.49
N ASP A 425 23.32 -16.00 -18.27
CA ASP A 425 24.56 -15.45 -17.74
C ASP A 425 24.30 -14.19 -16.89
N ILE A 426 23.14 -13.56 -17.08
CA ILE A 426 22.72 -12.35 -16.37
C ILE A 426 21.77 -12.69 -15.22
N TRP A 427 20.78 -13.54 -15.48
CA TRP A 427 19.68 -13.81 -14.55
C TRP A 427 19.78 -15.17 -13.84
N GLY A 428 20.80 -15.97 -14.14
CA GLY A 428 21.00 -17.31 -13.57
C GLY A 428 20.30 -18.43 -14.35
N GLU A 429 20.50 -19.68 -13.93
CA GLU A 429 19.86 -20.85 -14.56
C GLU A 429 18.33 -20.81 -14.49
N ASP A 430 17.78 -20.15 -13.46
CA ASP A 430 16.36 -19.93 -13.25
C ASP A 430 15.80 -18.75 -14.08
N ALA A 431 16.55 -18.20 -15.05
CA ALA A 431 16.12 -17.06 -15.89
C ALA A 431 14.78 -17.27 -16.61
N GLN A 432 14.35 -18.52 -16.80
CA GLN A 432 13.08 -18.88 -17.43
C GLN A 432 11.95 -19.17 -16.42
N GLU A 433 12.21 -19.02 -15.13
CA GLU A 433 11.21 -19.15 -14.06
C GLU A 433 10.60 -17.78 -13.76
N PHE A 434 9.34 -17.79 -13.30
CA PHE A 434 8.70 -16.60 -12.75
C PHE A 434 9.09 -16.47 -11.29
N LYS A 435 10.02 -15.56 -10.99
CA LYS A 435 10.58 -15.38 -9.64
C LYS A 435 10.60 -13.90 -9.25
N PRO A 436 9.45 -13.34 -8.82
CA PRO A 436 9.34 -11.95 -8.38
C PRO A 436 10.37 -11.52 -7.31
N GLU A 437 10.83 -12.40 -6.43
CA GLU A 437 11.80 -12.08 -5.36
C GLU A 437 13.13 -11.53 -5.88
N ARG A 438 13.46 -11.73 -7.17
CA ARG A 438 14.64 -11.09 -7.79
C ARG A 438 14.66 -9.59 -7.56
N PHE A 439 13.48 -8.98 -7.49
CA PHE A 439 13.30 -7.53 -7.34
C PHE A 439 13.03 -7.10 -5.89
N ALA A 440 13.22 -7.97 -4.88
CA ALA A 440 12.95 -7.66 -3.47
C ALA A 440 13.77 -6.47 -2.94
N GLU A 441 15.03 -6.34 -3.38
CA GLU A 441 15.91 -5.22 -3.06
C GLU A 441 15.93 -4.15 -4.18
N GLY A 442 14.95 -4.18 -5.08
CA GLY A 442 14.83 -3.26 -6.21
C GLY A 442 15.68 -3.64 -7.43
N VAL A 443 15.47 -2.91 -8.53
CA VAL A 443 16.08 -3.18 -9.84
C VAL A 443 17.60 -3.14 -9.79
N SER A 444 18.19 -2.15 -9.11
CA SER A 444 19.65 -1.97 -9.07
C SER A 444 20.37 -3.18 -8.47
N LYS A 445 19.78 -3.81 -7.45
CA LYS A 445 20.33 -5.03 -6.85
C LYS A 445 20.10 -6.25 -7.74
N ALA A 446 18.90 -6.38 -8.31
CA ALA A 446 18.56 -7.44 -9.25
C ALA A 446 19.49 -7.49 -10.46
N THR A 447 19.95 -6.33 -10.94
CA THR A 447 20.83 -6.22 -12.12
C THR A 447 22.30 -6.01 -11.80
N GLN A 448 22.70 -6.05 -10.52
CA GLN A 448 24.07 -5.73 -10.08
C GLN A 448 24.56 -4.36 -10.62
N ASN A 449 23.68 -3.37 -10.64
CA ASN A 449 23.89 -2.02 -11.19
C ASN A 449 24.22 -1.95 -12.70
N ARG A 450 24.05 -3.05 -13.44
CA ARG A 450 24.19 -3.10 -14.91
C ARG A 450 22.87 -2.75 -15.58
N ILE A 451 22.94 -2.31 -16.84
CA ILE A 451 21.74 -2.07 -17.68
C ILE A 451 21.30 -3.38 -18.32
N SER A 452 20.80 -4.31 -17.50
CA SER A 452 20.23 -5.59 -17.95
C SER A 452 18.71 -5.69 -17.80
N PHE A 453 18.07 -4.72 -17.13
CA PHE A 453 16.63 -4.57 -17.07
C PHE A 453 16.24 -3.15 -17.55
N PHE A 454 15.63 -3.07 -18.73
CA PHE A 454 15.30 -1.80 -19.40
C PHE A 454 14.01 -1.89 -20.25
N PRO A 455 12.90 -2.43 -19.71
CA PRO A 455 11.63 -2.52 -20.45
C PRO A 455 11.08 -1.15 -20.88
N PHE A 456 11.46 -0.08 -20.16
CA PHE A 456 11.12 1.30 -20.46
C PHE A 456 12.22 2.07 -21.21
N SER A 457 13.20 1.38 -21.81
CA SER A 457 14.46 1.96 -22.31
C SER A 457 15.31 2.55 -21.16
N TRP A 458 16.39 3.26 -21.50
CA TRP A 458 17.27 3.96 -20.57
C TRP A 458 17.78 5.27 -21.19
N GLY A 459 18.39 6.13 -20.36
CA GLY A 459 19.04 7.37 -20.78
C GLY A 459 18.05 8.49 -21.16
N PRO A 460 18.46 9.47 -21.98
CA PRO A 460 17.63 10.61 -22.36
C PRO A 460 16.32 10.21 -23.06
N ARG A 461 16.26 9.00 -23.61
CA ARG A 461 15.12 8.44 -24.33
C ARG A 461 14.29 7.46 -23.48
N ILE A 462 14.40 7.50 -22.16
CA ILE A 462 13.56 6.71 -21.26
C ILE A 462 12.07 7.04 -21.47
N CYS A 463 11.21 6.04 -21.31
CA CYS A 463 9.76 6.18 -21.45
C CYS A 463 9.25 7.31 -20.55
N ILE A 464 8.53 8.27 -21.15
CA ILE A 464 7.94 9.40 -20.41
C ILE A 464 6.78 8.95 -19.53
N GLY A 465 6.03 7.93 -19.97
CA GLY A 465 4.85 7.39 -19.30
C GLY A 465 5.16 6.26 -18.32
N GLN A 466 6.42 6.04 -17.91
CA GLN A 466 6.78 4.93 -17.03
C GLN A 466 5.97 4.96 -15.71
N ASN A 467 5.92 6.10 -15.03
CA ASN A 467 5.18 6.24 -13.78
C ASN A 467 3.67 6.12 -14.00
N PHE A 468 3.15 6.67 -15.09
CA PHE A 468 1.74 6.54 -15.50
C PHE A 468 1.36 5.06 -15.62
N ALA A 469 2.10 4.29 -16.41
CA ALA A 469 1.84 2.87 -16.65
C ALA A 469 1.93 2.02 -15.37
N LEU A 470 2.90 2.31 -14.49
CA LEU A 470 3.04 1.59 -13.22
C LEU A 470 1.91 1.90 -12.24
N VAL A 471 1.46 3.15 -12.14
CA VAL A 471 0.31 3.53 -11.30
C VAL A 471 -0.96 2.88 -11.83
N GLU A 472 -1.22 2.97 -13.13
CA GLU A 472 -2.36 2.35 -13.81
C GLU A 472 -2.39 0.83 -13.58
N ALA A 473 -1.27 0.16 -13.79
CA ALA A 473 -1.16 -1.29 -13.65
C ALA A 473 -1.37 -1.74 -12.20
N LYS A 474 -0.69 -1.08 -11.24
CA LYS A 474 -0.84 -1.39 -9.80
C LYS A 474 -2.27 -1.21 -9.34
N MET A 475 -2.88 -0.10 -9.71
CA MET A 475 -4.23 0.24 -9.30
C MET A 475 -5.26 -0.76 -9.83
N THR A 476 -5.15 -1.10 -11.12
CA THR A 476 -5.98 -2.10 -11.76
C THR A 476 -5.85 -3.45 -11.05
N LEU A 477 -4.61 -3.90 -10.81
CA LEU A 477 -4.34 -5.18 -10.17
C LEU A 477 -4.85 -5.22 -8.72
N VAL A 478 -4.65 -4.15 -7.96
CA VAL A 478 -5.20 -4.00 -6.59
C VAL A 478 -6.71 -4.20 -6.59
N MET A 479 -7.41 -3.49 -7.46
CA MET A 479 -8.87 -3.56 -7.52
C MET A 479 -9.36 -4.93 -7.98
N ILE A 480 -8.66 -5.60 -8.89
CA ILE A 480 -8.96 -6.99 -9.27
C ILE A 480 -8.76 -7.93 -8.07
N LEU A 481 -7.62 -7.86 -7.38
CA LEU A 481 -7.28 -8.74 -6.26
C LEU A 481 -8.19 -8.54 -5.03
N GLN A 482 -8.75 -7.35 -4.83
CA GLN A 482 -9.75 -7.08 -3.80
C GLN A 482 -11.08 -7.83 -4.05
N HIS A 483 -11.46 -8.06 -5.32
CA HIS A 483 -12.81 -8.52 -5.69
C HIS A 483 -12.83 -9.96 -6.23
N PHE A 484 -11.77 -10.40 -6.87
CA PHE A 484 -11.75 -11.64 -7.64
C PHE A 484 -10.56 -12.54 -7.31
N SER A 485 -10.77 -13.84 -7.50
CA SER A 485 -9.72 -14.83 -7.74
C SER A 485 -9.80 -15.29 -9.18
N PHE A 486 -8.67 -15.67 -9.76
CA PHE A 486 -8.66 -16.09 -11.17
C PHE A 486 -7.60 -17.12 -11.48
N LYS A 487 -7.85 -17.96 -12.49
CA LYS A 487 -6.91 -18.98 -12.98
C LYS A 487 -6.98 -19.09 -14.49
N LEU A 488 -5.94 -19.61 -15.14
CA LEU A 488 -6.00 -19.86 -16.58
C LEU A 488 -7.15 -20.82 -16.91
N SER A 489 -7.90 -20.52 -17.98
CA SER A 489 -8.88 -21.46 -18.50
C SER A 489 -8.18 -22.63 -19.18
N THR A 490 -8.84 -23.80 -19.21
CA THR A 490 -8.47 -24.92 -20.07
C THR A 490 -8.52 -24.59 -21.56
N THR A 491 -9.26 -23.54 -21.96
CA THR A 491 -9.31 -23.04 -23.34
C THR A 491 -8.15 -22.12 -23.70
N TYR A 492 -7.35 -21.68 -22.72
CA TYR A 492 -6.23 -20.78 -22.95
C TYR A 492 -5.15 -21.44 -23.81
N VAL A 493 -4.78 -20.76 -24.92
CA VAL A 493 -3.74 -21.22 -25.83
C VAL A 493 -2.51 -20.31 -25.70
N HIS A 494 -1.46 -20.82 -25.03
CA HIS A 494 -0.23 -20.04 -24.86
C HIS A 494 0.52 -19.87 -26.18
N ALA A 495 0.43 -18.67 -26.75
CA ALA A 495 1.07 -18.31 -28.01
C ALA A 495 1.45 -16.83 -28.04
N PRO A 496 2.53 -16.42 -27.35
CA PRO A 496 3.05 -15.06 -27.44
C PRO A 496 3.44 -14.69 -28.89
N TYR A 497 3.11 -13.49 -29.35
CA TYR A 497 3.56 -12.97 -30.64
C TYR A 497 3.68 -11.44 -30.62
N THR A 498 4.37 -10.86 -31.60
CA THR A 498 4.58 -9.41 -31.68
C THR A 498 3.80 -8.82 -32.85
N VAL A 499 2.94 -7.84 -32.57
CA VAL A 499 2.38 -6.94 -33.59
C VAL A 499 3.21 -5.66 -33.63
N VAL A 500 2.98 -4.81 -32.63
CA VAL A 500 3.84 -3.68 -32.23
C VAL A 500 4.34 -3.93 -30.81
N THR A 501 3.44 -4.37 -29.92
CA THR A 501 3.77 -4.90 -28.60
C THR A 501 3.66 -6.44 -28.56
N LEU A 502 4.22 -7.05 -27.52
CA LEU A 502 4.12 -8.49 -27.23
C LEU A 502 2.74 -8.83 -26.66
N GLN A 503 1.98 -9.67 -27.36
CA GLN A 503 0.59 -9.98 -27.01
C GLN A 503 0.30 -11.49 -27.12
N PRO A 504 -0.76 -12.02 -26.50
CA PRO A 504 -1.24 -13.38 -26.77
C PRO A 504 -1.93 -13.46 -28.14
N GLN A 505 -1.52 -14.39 -28.99
CA GLN A 505 -2.05 -14.57 -30.36
C GLN A 505 -3.53 -14.95 -30.40
N TYR A 506 -4.01 -15.67 -29.37
CA TYR A 506 -5.38 -16.20 -29.30
C TYR A 506 -6.19 -15.61 -28.14
N GLY A 507 -5.76 -14.46 -27.60
CA GLY A 507 -6.32 -13.87 -26.39
C GLY A 507 -5.82 -14.53 -25.11
N ALA A 508 -6.41 -14.16 -23.98
CA ALA A 508 -6.05 -14.60 -22.64
C ALA A 508 -7.31 -15.02 -21.88
N GLN A 509 -7.77 -16.26 -22.13
CA GLN A 509 -8.93 -16.84 -21.47
C GLN A 509 -8.61 -17.21 -20.03
N ILE A 510 -9.35 -16.62 -19.09
CA ILE A 510 -9.16 -16.76 -17.65
C ILE A 510 -10.51 -17.08 -17.03
N ILE A 511 -10.53 -18.03 -16.09
CA ILE A 511 -11.69 -18.30 -15.25
C ILE A 511 -11.64 -17.33 -14.09
N LEU A 512 -12.60 -16.40 -14.07
CA LEU A 512 -12.78 -15.39 -13.03
C LEU A 512 -13.80 -15.90 -12.02
N GLU A 513 -13.46 -15.83 -10.74
CA GLU A 513 -14.32 -16.27 -9.64
C GLU A 513 -14.50 -15.09 -8.68
N LYS A 514 -15.76 -14.76 -8.34
CA LYS A 514 -16.01 -13.81 -7.26
C LYS A 514 -15.48 -14.40 -5.97
N LEU A 515 -14.81 -13.58 -5.15
CA LEU A 515 -14.42 -13.99 -3.81
C LEU A 515 -15.69 -14.13 -2.94
N TYR A 516 -16.36 -15.29 -3.01
CA TYR A 516 -17.43 -15.64 -2.09
C TYR A 516 -16.81 -15.92 -0.72
N TRP A 517 -17.36 -15.24 0.29
CA TRP A 517 -16.94 -15.22 1.69
C TRP A 517 -16.72 -16.62 2.31
N VAL A 518 -17.34 -17.67 1.75
CA VAL A 518 -17.32 -19.06 2.25
C VAL A 518 -15.93 -19.70 2.21
N PHE A 519 -15.14 -19.56 1.14
CA PHE A 519 -13.79 -20.17 1.08
C PHE A 519 -12.78 -19.47 1.98
N LYS A 520 -12.91 -18.15 2.14
CA LYS A 520 -12.11 -17.36 3.09
C LYS A 520 -12.56 -17.60 4.54
N ALA A 521 -13.86 -17.82 4.77
CA ALA A 521 -14.38 -18.25 6.06
C ALA A 521 -13.91 -19.66 6.40
N LEU A 522 -13.95 -20.63 5.46
CA LEU A 522 -13.41 -21.98 5.68
C LEU A 522 -11.90 -21.97 5.90
N ASN A 523 -11.11 -21.18 5.15
CA ASN A 523 -9.68 -21.09 5.43
C ASN A 523 -9.40 -20.42 6.79
N LYS A 524 -10.09 -19.32 7.11
CA LYS A 524 -9.92 -18.57 8.37
C LYS A 524 -10.44 -19.32 9.60
N VAL A 525 -11.50 -20.12 9.45
CA VAL A 525 -12.25 -20.75 10.55
C VAL A 525 -12.05 -22.27 10.59
N TRP A 526 -11.54 -22.92 9.55
CA TRP A 526 -11.33 -24.38 9.55
C TRP A 526 -9.86 -24.77 9.39
N TRP A 527 -9.20 -24.31 8.33
CA TRP A 527 -7.86 -24.79 7.97
C TRP A 527 -6.74 -24.09 8.77
N LYS A 528 -6.79 -22.76 8.91
CA LYS A 528 -5.79 -21.99 9.67
C LYS A 528 -5.75 -22.38 11.16
N PRO A 529 -6.88 -22.49 11.89
CA PRO A 529 -6.88 -22.92 13.29
C PRO A 529 -6.23 -24.31 13.49
N ARG A 530 -6.58 -25.30 12.66
CA ARG A 530 -6.00 -26.65 12.75
C ARG A 530 -4.50 -26.71 12.46
N LYS A 531 -4.01 -25.89 11.52
CA LYS A 531 -2.57 -25.82 11.22
C LYS A 531 -1.80 -25.22 12.40
N ILE A 532 -2.34 -24.17 13.03
CA ILE A 532 -1.76 -23.57 14.23
C ILE A 532 -1.81 -24.57 15.39
N GLU A 533 -2.95 -25.21 15.65
CA GLU A 533 -3.08 -26.22 16.71
C GLU A 533 -2.04 -27.33 16.60
N LYS A 534 -1.84 -27.85 15.38
CA LYS A 534 -0.83 -28.88 15.11
C LYS A 534 0.59 -28.39 15.42
N CYS A 535 0.92 -27.16 15.02
CA CYS A 535 2.22 -26.55 15.29
C CYS A 535 2.48 -26.38 16.80
N LEU A 536 1.49 -25.85 17.53
CA LEU A 536 1.60 -25.63 18.99
C LEU A 536 1.73 -26.97 19.75
N ARG A 537 0.95 -27.99 19.38
CA ARG A 537 1.01 -29.33 20.01
C ARG A 537 2.33 -30.07 19.71
N GLN A 538 2.89 -29.91 18.51
CA GLN A 538 4.21 -30.50 18.17
C GLN A 538 5.35 -29.95 19.04
N GLN A 539 5.19 -28.74 19.59
CA GLN A 539 6.15 -28.12 20.50
C GLN A 539 5.90 -28.45 21.98
N GLY A 540 5.01 -29.41 22.27
CA GLY A 540 4.71 -29.87 23.63
C GLY A 540 3.79 -28.95 24.42
N MET A 541 3.05 -28.04 23.76
CA MET A 541 2.07 -27.19 24.44
C MET A 541 0.72 -27.90 24.62
N SER A 542 0.14 -27.76 25.80
CA SER A 542 -1.13 -28.36 26.20
C SER A 542 -2.25 -27.31 26.13
N GLY A 543 -3.22 -27.45 25.23
CA GLY A 543 -4.32 -26.48 25.09
C GLY A 543 -5.66 -27.13 24.77
N THR A 544 -6.73 -26.34 24.86
CA THR A 544 -8.08 -26.79 24.49
C THR A 544 -8.12 -27.17 23.01
N GLN A 545 -8.89 -28.22 22.68
CA GLN A 545 -9.02 -28.64 21.28
C GLN A 545 -9.86 -27.61 20.52
N TYR A 546 -9.47 -27.30 19.28
CA TYR A 546 -10.27 -26.39 18.46
C TYR A 546 -11.65 -26.99 18.16
N LYS A 547 -12.71 -26.39 18.70
CA LYS A 547 -14.11 -26.68 18.32
C LYS A 547 -14.54 -25.65 17.28
N PHE A 548 -15.02 -26.12 16.13
CA PHE A 548 -15.40 -25.24 15.02
C PHE A 548 -16.34 -24.12 15.49
N LEU A 549 -15.90 -22.87 15.35
CA LEU A 549 -16.62 -21.65 15.76
C LEU A 549 -16.84 -21.43 17.26
N PHE A 550 -16.55 -22.39 18.12
CA PHE A 550 -16.83 -22.32 19.55
C PHE A 550 -15.52 -22.34 20.33
N GLY A 551 -15.22 -21.25 21.05
CA GLY A 551 -14.11 -21.20 21.99
C GLY A 551 -14.48 -21.85 23.32
N ASP A 552 -13.55 -22.56 23.95
CA ASP A 552 -13.67 -22.99 25.34
C ASP A 552 -13.04 -21.90 26.24
N LEU A 553 -13.88 -21.14 26.96
CA LEU A 553 -13.46 -20.11 27.93
C LEU A 553 -13.12 -20.70 29.32
N LYS A 554 -13.19 -22.02 29.50
CA LYS A 554 -13.26 -22.62 30.85
C LYS A 554 -11.99 -23.16 31.47
N GLU A 555 -10.83 -23.13 30.82
CA GLU A 555 -9.62 -23.67 31.44
C GLU A 555 -8.34 -23.10 30.82
N ALA A 556 -7.59 -22.27 31.57
CA ALA A 556 -6.17 -22.04 31.35
C ALA A 556 -5.50 -21.43 32.60
N ALA A 557 -4.86 -22.28 33.40
CA ALA A 557 -4.11 -21.89 34.58
C ALA A 557 -2.60 -22.21 34.48
N SER A 558 -2.02 -22.36 33.26
CA SER A 558 -0.59 -22.66 33.14
C SER A 558 0.14 -21.97 31.97
N THR A 559 1.44 -21.74 32.16
CA THR A 559 2.41 -21.11 31.23
C THR A 559 2.65 -21.88 29.92
N LYS A 560 2.23 -23.14 29.82
CA LYS A 560 2.34 -23.98 28.61
C LYS A 560 0.98 -24.28 27.98
N SER A 561 0.00 -23.39 28.19
CA SER A 561 -1.36 -23.58 27.69
C SER A 561 -1.88 -22.46 26.80
N PHE A 562 -2.72 -22.85 25.83
CA PHE A 562 -3.42 -21.95 24.92
C PHE A 562 -4.91 -22.28 24.89
N ILE A 563 -5.73 -21.25 24.73
CA ILE A 563 -7.18 -21.33 24.59
C ILE A 563 -7.61 -20.80 23.23
N TRP A 564 -8.74 -21.30 22.72
CA TRP A 564 -9.34 -20.77 21.50
C TRP A 564 -10.38 -19.70 21.85
N LEU A 565 -10.17 -18.48 21.34
CA LEU A 565 -11.18 -17.42 21.30
C LEU A 565 -11.77 -17.38 19.89
N GLY A 566 -12.85 -18.15 19.69
CA GLY A 566 -13.39 -18.40 18.36
C GLY A 566 -12.33 -19.10 17.48
N ALA A 567 -11.95 -18.48 16.36
CA ALA A 567 -10.95 -19.03 15.43
C ALA A 567 -9.51 -18.53 15.69
N THR A 568 -9.29 -17.78 16.77
CA THR A 568 -7.97 -17.22 17.11
C THR A 568 -7.44 -17.87 18.39
N PRO A 569 -6.22 -18.42 18.39
CA PRO A 569 -5.62 -18.97 19.59
C PRO A 569 -4.99 -17.86 20.43
N MET A 570 -5.22 -17.91 21.75
CA MET A 570 -4.62 -17.03 22.74
C MET A 570 -3.75 -17.85 23.70
N MET A 571 -2.54 -17.39 23.96
CA MET A 571 -1.54 -18.03 24.83
C MET A 571 -1.21 -17.09 25.99
N ASN A 572 -1.32 -17.58 27.23
CA ASN A 572 -0.95 -16.83 28.42
C ASN A 572 0.57 -16.90 28.66
N ILE A 573 1.19 -15.74 28.82
CA ILE A 573 2.59 -15.59 29.21
C ILE A 573 2.61 -15.10 30.66
N MET A 574 3.05 -15.96 31.57
CA MET A 574 3.21 -15.64 33.00
C MET A 574 4.69 -15.52 33.43
N ASP A 575 5.65 -15.85 32.55
CA ASP A 575 7.07 -15.70 32.87
C ASP A 575 7.49 -14.23 32.75
N PRO A 576 7.94 -13.55 33.83
CA PRO A 576 8.32 -12.14 33.80
C PRO A 576 9.37 -11.78 32.74
N GLU A 577 10.31 -12.67 32.41
CA GLU A 577 11.34 -12.40 31.40
C GLU A 577 10.75 -12.45 29.98
N LEU A 578 9.82 -13.38 29.71
CA LEU A 578 9.12 -13.43 28.43
C LEU A 578 8.17 -12.24 28.26
N ILE A 579 7.48 -11.82 29.33
CA ILE A 579 6.63 -10.61 29.32
C ILE A 579 7.47 -9.38 28.98
N LYS A 580 8.67 -9.28 29.56
CA LYS A 580 9.62 -8.20 29.29
C LYS A 580 10.10 -8.21 27.85
N GLU A 581 10.36 -9.39 27.27
CA GLU A 581 10.71 -9.54 25.85
C GLU A 581 9.57 -9.02 24.94
N VAL A 582 8.33 -9.43 25.22
CA VAL A 582 7.14 -9.01 24.45
C VAL A 582 6.90 -7.51 24.55
N PHE A 583 6.99 -6.91 25.75
CA PHE A 583 6.82 -5.47 25.91
C PHE A 583 7.98 -4.64 25.34
N ALA A 584 9.22 -5.14 25.43
CA ALA A 584 10.38 -4.45 24.86
C ALA A 584 10.29 -4.37 23.34
N ASN A 585 9.75 -5.41 22.70
CA ASN A 585 9.49 -5.47 21.26
C ASN A 585 10.67 -4.98 20.39
N LYS A 586 11.90 -5.35 20.76
CA LYS A 586 13.13 -4.84 20.14
C LYS A 586 13.21 -5.10 18.63
N SER A 587 12.58 -6.17 18.17
CA SER A 587 12.53 -6.58 16.76
C SER A 587 11.31 -6.05 15.99
N GLY A 588 10.37 -5.36 16.65
CA GLY A 588 9.14 -4.88 16.01
C GLY A 588 8.17 -5.99 15.59
N ASN A 589 8.27 -7.15 16.23
CA ASN A 589 7.55 -8.37 15.87
C ASN A 589 6.15 -8.48 16.51
N PHE A 590 5.88 -7.68 17.53
CA PHE A 590 4.62 -7.68 18.26
C PHE A 590 3.85 -6.40 17.99
N SER A 591 2.58 -6.52 17.64
CA SER A 591 1.63 -5.43 17.46
C SER A 591 0.50 -5.53 18.48
N LYS A 592 -0.23 -4.44 18.74
CA LYS A 592 -1.53 -4.55 19.39
C LYS A 592 -2.48 -5.37 18.52
N ILE A 593 -3.37 -6.12 19.17
CA ILE A 593 -4.47 -6.80 18.50
C ILE A 593 -5.29 -5.73 17.77
N GLU A 594 -5.50 -5.91 16.47
CA GLU A 594 -6.24 -4.93 15.68
C GLU A 594 -7.70 -4.90 16.17
N PRO A 595 -8.18 -3.76 16.70
CA PRO A 595 -9.55 -3.67 17.19
C PRO A 595 -10.53 -3.70 16.02
N ASP A 596 -11.69 -4.32 16.22
CA ASP A 596 -12.80 -4.32 15.25
C ASP A 596 -13.10 -2.88 14.79
N PRO A 597 -13.48 -2.58 13.54
CA PRO A 597 -13.80 -1.21 13.10
C PRO A 597 -14.82 -0.48 13.99
N LEU A 598 -15.76 -1.19 14.63
CA LEU A 598 -16.70 -0.63 15.59
C LEU A 598 -16.08 -0.33 16.96
N VAL A 599 -15.05 -1.10 17.37
CA VAL A 599 -14.25 -0.92 18.60
C VAL A 599 -13.09 0.07 18.37
N LYS A 600 -12.56 0.15 17.14
CA LYS A 600 -11.57 1.10 16.69
C LYS A 600 -12.08 2.52 16.90
N LEU A 601 -13.39 2.73 16.78
CA LEU A 601 -14.04 4.02 17.02
C LEU A 601 -14.02 4.49 18.49
N LEU A 602 -13.92 3.59 19.46
CA LEU A 602 -13.78 3.96 20.89
C LEU A 602 -12.38 4.44 21.25
N ALA A 603 -11.38 4.03 20.48
CA ALA A 603 -9.97 4.15 20.85
C ALA A 603 -9.07 4.47 19.63
N ASP A 604 -9.60 5.11 18.58
CA ASP A 604 -8.80 5.60 17.44
C ASP A 604 -8.02 6.82 17.93
N GLY A 605 -6.84 6.53 18.48
CA GLY A 605 -6.04 7.47 19.25
C GLY A 605 -4.72 6.83 19.65
N LEU A 606 -4.02 7.46 20.60
CA LEU A 606 -2.67 7.04 21.01
C LEU A 606 -2.63 5.58 21.49
N VAL A 607 -3.74 5.11 22.07
CA VAL A 607 -3.89 3.75 22.58
C VAL A 607 -3.77 2.70 21.45
N ASN A 608 -4.34 2.92 20.26
CA ASN A 608 -4.35 1.91 19.18
C ASN A 608 -3.43 2.21 18.01
N HIS A 609 -2.84 3.41 17.93
CA HIS A 609 -1.85 3.68 16.89
C HIS A 609 -0.63 2.75 17.00
N GLU A 610 -0.04 2.42 15.85
CA GLU A 610 1.20 1.65 15.73
C GLU A 610 2.24 2.43 14.90
N GLY A 611 3.50 1.98 14.94
CA GLY A 611 4.60 2.53 14.13
C GLY A 611 4.81 4.04 14.27
N GLU A 612 5.04 4.72 13.15
CA GLU A 612 5.32 6.18 13.11
C GLU A 612 4.14 7.02 13.59
N LYS A 613 2.89 6.59 13.33
CA LYS A 613 1.69 7.31 13.76
C LYS A 613 1.61 7.37 15.29
N TRP A 614 1.92 6.25 15.96
CA TRP A 614 2.03 6.21 17.41
C TRP A 614 3.17 7.09 17.91
N ALA A 615 4.37 6.95 17.34
CA ALA A 615 5.54 7.71 17.78
C ALA A 615 5.31 9.23 17.68
N ARG A 616 4.67 9.69 16.59
CA ARG A 616 4.32 11.10 16.38
C ARG A 616 3.30 11.59 17.42
N HIS A 617 2.18 10.88 17.60
CA HIS A 617 1.17 11.26 18.58
C HIS A 617 1.73 11.23 20.00
N ARG A 618 2.51 10.19 20.36
CA ARG A 618 3.16 10.08 21.67
C ARG A 618 4.07 11.28 21.90
N LYS A 619 4.90 11.67 20.93
CA LYS A 619 5.81 12.82 21.03
C LYS A 619 5.08 14.14 21.30
N ILE A 620 3.89 14.32 20.73
CA ILE A 620 3.07 15.53 20.90
C ILE A 620 2.40 15.55 22.28
N ILE A 621 1.85 14.43 22.73
CA ILE A 621 1.02 14.35 23.95
C ILE A 621 1.87 14.19 25.22
N ASN A 622 3.00 13.47 25.15
CA ASN A 622 3.83 13.15 26.31
C ASN A 622 4.24 14.36 27.16
N PRO A 623 4.66 15.51 26.59
CA PRO A 623 4.99 16.73 27.34
C PRO A 623 3.91 17.18 28.33
N ALA A 624 2.61 16.99 28.02
CA ALA A 624 1.50 17.42 28.88
C ALA A 624 1.43 16.64 30.21
N PHE A 625 2.00 15.44 30.27
CA PHE A 625 1.97 14.55 31.44
C PHE A 625 3.30 14.56 32.22
N HIS A 626 4.22 15.48 31.92
CA HIS A 626 5.42 15.69 32.74
C HIS A 626 5.08 16.33 34.09
N LEU A 627 5.90 16.04 35.12
CA LEU A 627 5.68 16.49 36.50
C LEU A 627 5.44 18.00 36.62
N GLU A 628 6.19 18.82 35.87
CA GLU A 628 6.04 20.28 35.88
C GLU A 628 4.67 20.75 35.38
N LYS A 629 4.10 20.06 34.38
CA LYS A 629 2.76 20.36 33.85
C LYS A 629 1.66 19.82 34.75
N LEU A 630 1.87 18.66 35.38
CA LEU A 630 0.95 18.12 36.39
C LEU A 630 0.80 19.06 37.60
N LYS A 631 1.87 19.74 38.02
CA LYS A 631 1.80 20.76 39.08
C LYS A 631 0.80 21.88 38.76
N LEU A 632 0.63 22.23 37.48
CA LEU A 632 -0.34 23.23 37.02
C LEU A 632 -1.79 22.69 37.00
N MET A 633 -1.99 21.37 36.99
CA MET A 633 -3.30 20.73 36.99
C MET A 633 -3.87 20.51 38.41
N VAL A 634 -3.01 20.55 39.44
CA VAL A 634 -3.39 20.37 40.85
C VAL A 634 -4.56 21.26 41.32
N PRO A 635 -4.64 22.55 40.96
CA PRO A 635 -5.79 23.37 41.30
C PRO A 635 -7.12 22.82 40.75
N ALA A 636 -7.10 22.22 39.55
CA ALA A 636 -8.28 21.62 38.95
C ALA A 636 -8.67 20.32 39.67
N PHE A 637 -7.71 19.43 39.99
CA PHE A 637 -7.98 18.24 40.80
C PHE A 637 -8.57 18.60 42.16
N TYR A 638 -7.99 19.62 42.81
CA TYR A 638 -8.53 20.11 44.07
C TYR A 638 -9.98 20.56 43.89
N ALA A 639 -10.30 21.38 42.89
CA ALA A 639 -11.66 21.87 42.70
C ALA A 639 -12.67 20.72 42.51
N SER A 640 -12.31 19.70 41.72
CA SER A 640 -13.14 18.50 41.53
C SER A 640 -13.31 17.70 42.82
N CYS A 641 -12.25 17.56 43.63
CA CYS A 641 -12.30 16.86 44.91
C CYS A 641 -13.06 17.65 45.99
N ASP A 642 -12.90 18.98 46.03
CA ASP A 642 -13.58 19.90 46.94
C ASP A 642 -15.09 19.85 46.72
N GLU A 643 -15.53 19.89 45.46
CA GLU A 643 -16.94 19.73 45.12
C GLU A 643 -17.51 18.35 45.51
N LEU A 644 -16.73 17.28 45.39
CA LEU A 644 -17.12 15.94 45.84
C LEU A 644 -17.31 15.90 47.36
N VAL A 645 -16.28 16.33 48.08
CA VAL A 645 -16.23 16.33 49.53
C VAL A 645 -17.32 17.23 50.12
N ASP A 646 -17.55 18.41 49.57
CA ASP A 646 -18.61 19.32 50.01
C ASP A 646 -20.01 18.73 49.80
N ARG A 647 -20.22 17.92 48.75
CA ARG A 647 -21.47 17.17 48.58
C ARG A 647 -21.61 16.10 49.66
N TRP A 648 -20.56 15.34 49.93
CA TRP A 648 -20.58 14.29 50.95
C TRP A 648 -20.80 14.87 52.36
N GLU A 649 -20.20 16.02 52.69
CA GLU A 649 -20.41 16.67 53.98
C GLU A 649 -21.87 17.07 54.21
N LYS A 650 -22.57 17.50 53.15
CA LYS A 650 -24.00 17.82 53.21
C LYS A 650 -24.85 16.56 53.46
N LEU A 651 -24.47 15.42 52.87
CA LEU A 651 -25.16 14.14 53.05
C LEU A 651 -24.98 13.59 54.48
N VAL A 652 -23.80 13.76 55.07
CA VAL A 652 -23.45 13.25 56.40
C VAL A 652 -23.83 14.23 57.53
N SER A 653 -24.61 15.29 57.23
CA SER A 653 -25.01 16.33 58.20
C SER A 653 -25.76 15.82 59.45
N ASN A 654 -26.31 14.60 59.40
CA ASN A 654 -27.01 13.93 60.52
C ASN A 654 -26.19 12.80 61.20
N GLY A 655 -24.87 12.72 60.98
CA GLY A 655 -23.96 11.79 61.68
C GLY A 655 -23.27 10.79 60.76
N SER A 656 -24.03 9.86 60.18
CA SER A 656 -23.53 8.87 59.22
C SER A 656 -24.45 8.75 58.00
N PHE A 657 -23.90 8.51 56.81
CA PHE A 657 -24.69 8.32 55.60
C PHE A 657 -24.13 7.17 54.75
N GLU A 658 -25.01 6.28 54.30
CA GLU A 658 -24.65 5.19 53.39
C GLU A 658 -24.70 5.68 51.93
N LEU A 659 -23.59 5.52 51.21
CA LEU A 659 -23.42 6.01 49.84
C LEU A 659 -22.79 4.94 48.96
N ASP A 660 -23.31 4.77 47.74
CA ASP A 660 -22.57 4.07 46.69
C ASP A 660 -21.51 5.00 46.12
N VAL A 661 -20.24 4.75 46.44
CA VAL A 661 -19.13 5.62 46.04
C VAL A 661 -18.67 5.38 44.59
N TRP A 662 -19.14 4.33 43.92
CA TRP A 662 -18.69 4.01 42.56
C TRP A 662 -19.08 5.10 41.54
N PRO A 663 -20.36 5.52 41.42
CA PRO A 663 -20.74 6.61 40.52
C PRO A 663 -20.09 7.96 40.89
N GLU A 664 -19.82 8.19 42.17
CA GLU A 664 -19.19 9.41 42.66
C GLU A 664 -17.74 9.53 42.18
N PHE A 665 -16.98 8.44 42.18
CA PHE A 665 -15.61 8.45 41.64
C PHE A 665 -15.56 8.52 40.12
N GLN A 666 -16.55 7.95 39.42
CA GLN A 666 -16.69 8.17 37.98
C GLN A 666 -16.92 9.66 37.68
N MET A 667 -17.80 10.31 38.44
CA MET A 667 -18.06 11.74 38.29
C MET A 667 -16.82 12.59 38.62
N LEU A 668 -16.13 12.29 39.72
CA LEU A 668 -14.89 12.99 40.11
C LEU A 668 -13.85 12.98 39.00
N THR A 669 -13.52 11.77 38.51
CA THR A 669 -12.47 11.58 37.52
C THR A 669 -12.83 12.17 36.16
N GLY A 670 -14.12 12.11 35.81
CA GLY A 670 -14.64 12.77 34.61
C GLY A 670 -14.52 14.28 34.71
N ASP A 671 -14.82 14.87 35.89
CA ASP A 671 -14.68 16.30 36.12
C ASP A 671 -13.23 16.77 36.09
N SER A 672 -12.31 16.03 36.75
CA SER A 672 -10.88 16.30 36.70
C SER A 672 -10.35 16.32 35.27
N ILE A 673 -10.71 15.34 34.44
CA ILE A 673 -10.32 15.28 33.03
C ILE A 673 -10.94 16.46 32.26
N SER A 674 -12.23 16.76 32.48
CA SER A 674 -12.91 17.88 31.84
C SER A 674 -12.26 19.23 32.16
N ARG A 675 -11.88 19.48 33.42
CA ARG A 675 -11.22 20.73 33.82
C ARG A 675 -9.79 20.83 33.28
N THR A 676 -9.05 19.72 33.29
CA THR A 676 -7.63 19.73 32.90
C THR A 676 -7.40 19.66 31.40
N ALA A 677 -8.19 18.88 30.66
CA ALA A 677 -8.09 18.74 29.21
C ALA A 677 -8.99 19.74 28.46
N PHE A 678 -10.22 19.95 28.95
CA PHE A 678 -11.25 20.74 28.27
C PHE A 678 -11.58 22.08 28.92
N GLY A 679 -10.94 22.46 30.03
CA GLY A 679 -11.15 23.76 30.69
C GLY A 679 -12.63 24.02 30.99
N SER A 680 -13.38 22.95 31.20
CA SER A 680 -14.83 22.83 31.09
C SER A 680 -15.30 21.95 32.27
N ASN A 681 -16.56 22.11 32.70
CA ASN A 681 -17.10 21.34 33.82
C ASN A 681 -17.62 19.97 33.35
N TYR A 682 -17.76 19.02 34.28
CA TYR A 682 -18.25 17.66 33.98
C TYR A 682 -19.59 17.61 33.22
N GLU A 683 -20.49 18.57 33.44
CA GLU A 683 -21.81 18.64 32.80
C GLU A 683 -21.72 18.67 31.26
N GLU A 684 -20.70 19.34 30.69
CA GLU A 684 -20.50 19.40 29.24
C GLU A 684 -19.98 18.08 28.63
N GLY A 685 -19.25 17.26 29.40
CA GLY A 685 -18.68 15.98 28.96
C GLY A 685 -19.51 14.74 29.35
N ARG A 686 -20.44 14.86 30.30
CA ARG A 686 -21.22 13.76 30.90
C ARG A 686 -21.86 12.83 29.86
N ARG A 687 -22.42 13.40 28.79
CA ARG A 687 -23.10 12.61 27.74
C ARG A 687 -22.12 11.72 26.97
N ILE A 688 -20.88 12.17 26.75
CA ILE A 688 -19.86 11.37 26.07
C ILE A 688 -19.50 10.14 26.89
N PHE A 689 -19.27 10.34 28.20
CA PHE A 689 -18.91 9.25 29.10
C PHE A 689 -20.02 8.20 29.22
N GLN A 690 -21.29 8.63 29.33
CA GLN A 690 -22.44 7.71 29.32
C GLN A 690 -22.54 6.88 28.04
N LEU A 691 -22.34 7.53 26.88
CA LEU A 691 -22.36 6.87 25.58
C LEU A 691 -21.20 5.87 25.43
N GLN A 692 -20.03 6.17 25.97
CA GLN A 692 -18.89 5.24 25.99
C GLN A 692 -19.17 4.00 26.86
N THR A 693 -19.73 4.17 28.05
CA THR A 693 -20.11 3.04 28.92
C THR A 693 -21.22 2.20 28.29
N GLU A 694 -22.22 2.81 27.63
CA GLU A 694 -23.25 2.08 26.88
C GLU A 694 -22.63 1.24 25.76
N LEU A 695 -21.70 1.83 24.99
CA LEU A 695 -21.00 1.14 23.92
C LEU A 695 -20.10 -0.01 24.43
N ALA A 696 -19.41 0.19 25.55
CA ALA A 696 -18.60 -0.84 26.21
C ALA A 696 -19.45 -2.06 26.61
N LYS A 697 -20.63 -1.84 27.19
CA LYS A 697 -21.58 -2.92 27.52
C LYS A 697 -22.02 -3.70 26.27
N LEU A 698 -22.38 -3.00 25.19
CA LEU A 698 -22.77 -3.64 23.93
C LEU A 698 -21.65 -4.48 23.30
N ILE A 699 -20.39 -4.09 23.54
CA ILE A 699 -19.20 -4.84 23.09
C ILE A 699 -18.98 -6.09 23.95
N VAL A 700 -19.08 -6.00 25.27
CA VAL A 700 -18.91 -7.17 26.16
C VAL A 700 -20.03 -8.20 25.93
N ASP A 701 -21.28 -7.77 25.79
CA ASP A 701 -22.40 -8.64 25.40
C ASP A 701 -22.18 -9.32 24.03
N PHE A 702 -21.30 -8.77 23.18
CA PHE A 702 -20.89 -9.36 21.91
C PHE A 702 -19.82 -10.45 22.09
N PHE A 703 -18.86 -10.25 23.00
CA PHE A 703 -17.81 -11.22 23.32
C PHE A 703 -18.37 -12.49 24.00
N ASP A 704 -19.41 -12.37 24.81
CA ASP A 704 -20.08 -13.52 25.43
C ASP A 704 -20.87 -14.38 24.44
N SER A 705 -21.19 -13.84 23.25
CA SER A 705 -21.83 -14.61 22.19
C SER A 705 -20.78 -15.42 21.41
N GLN A 706 -20.85 -16.75 21.45
CA GLN A 706 -19.89 -17.65 20.78
C GLN A 706 -19.82 -17.53 19.24
N LEU A 707 -20.47 -16.54 18.64
CA LEU A 707 -20.59 -16.30 17.19
C LEU A 707 -19.76 -15.10 16.70
N PHE A 708 -18.81 -14.67 17.53
CA PHE A 708 -17.93 -13.49 17.40
C PHE A 708 -17.48 -13.13 15.97
N SER A 709 -17.25 -14.11 15.09
CA SER A 709 -16.68 -13.85 13.76
C SER A 709 -17.64 -13.87 12.55
N ILE A 710 -18.88 -14.37 12.68
CA ILE A 710 -19.74 -14.70 11.52
C ILE A 710 -20.82 -13.66 11.23
N PHE A 711 -21.50 -13.13 12.25
CA PHE A 711 -22.70 -12.29 12.07
C PHE A 711 -22.45 -10.77 12.16
N ARG A 712 -21.17 -10.38 12.05
CA ARG A 712 -20.61 -9.04 12.26
C ARG A 712 -21.15 -7.93 11.34
N PHE A 713 -21.72 -8.29 10.18
CA PHE A 713 -22.19 -7.37 9.14
C PHE A 713 -23.72 -7.37 8.99
N LEU A 714 -24.43 -8.16 9.78
CA LEU A 714 -25.88 -8.15 9.75
C LEU A 714 -26.41 -6.88 10.43
N PRO A 715 -27.42 -6.21 9.88
CA PRO A 715 -28.01 -4.99 10.44
C PRO A 715 -28.93 -5.32 11.62
N THR A 716 -28.37 -5.91 12.67
CA THR A 716 -29.07 -6.22 13.92
C THR A 716 -29.37 -4.94 14.70
N LYS A 717 -30.37 -4.97 15.59
CA LYS A 717 -30.72 -3.82 16.46
C LYS A 717 -29.50 -3.31 17.25
N ARG A 718 -28.68 -4.24 17.76
CA ARG A 718 -27.42 -3.95 18.44
C ARG A 718 -26.41 -3.22 17.56
N ASN A 719 -26.12 -3.76 16.36
CA ASN A 719 -25.13 -3.16 15.45
C ASN A 719 -25.55 -1.75 14.99
N ARG A 720 -26.86 -1.52 14.81
CA ARG A 720 -27.40 -0.18 14.51
C ARG A 720 -27.19 0.79 15.67
N ARG A 721 -27.48 0.37 16.91
CA ARG A 721 -27.29 1.20 18.10
C ARG A 721 -25.82 1.58 18.31
N MET A 722 -24.89 0.67 18.07
CA MET A 722 -23.45 0.98 18.15
C MET A 722 -23.04 2.08 17.16
N THR A 723 -23.54 2.04 15.90
CA THR A 723 -23.28 3.09 14.90
C THR A 723 -23.98 4.42 15.22
N GLU A 724 -25.13 4.40 15.90
CA GLU A 724 -25.80 5.62 16.37
C GLU A 724 -25.02 6.31 17.48
N ILE A 725 -24.57 5.55 18.49
CA ILE A 725 -23.75 6.06 19.59
C ILE A 725 -22.47 6.74 19.06
N GLU A 726 -21.83 6.15 18.05
CA GLU A 726 -20.67 6.75 17.38
C GLU A 726 -20.98 8.15 16.82
N ARG A 727 -22.10 8.27 16.08
CA ARG A 727 -22.52 9.53 15.46
C ARG A 727 -22.81 10.59 16.52
N GLU A 728 -23.44 10.19 17.62
CA GLU A 728 -23.71 11.09 18.76
C GLU A 728 -22.39 11.59 19.37
N ILE A 729 -21.44 10.70 19.70
CA ILE A 729 -20.13 11.07 20.28
C ILE A 729 -19.37 12.03 19.35
N ARG A 730 -19.29 11.72 18.05
CA ARG A 730 -18.59 12.56 17.06
C ARG A 730 -19.20 13.96 16.97
N THR A 731 -20.53 14.07 17.03
CA THR A 731 -21.24 15.35 16.97
C THR A 731 -20.92 16.21 18.19
N ILE A 732 -21.01 15.64 19.40
CA ILE A 732 -20.73 16.36 20.65
C ILE A 732 -19.27 16.82 20.69
N LEU A 733 -18.32 15.96 20.33
CA LEU A 733 -16.90 16.34 20.26
C LEU A 733 -16.64 17.46 19.24
N THR A 734 -17.28 17.41 18.07
CA THR A 734 -17.14 18.44 17.04
C THR A 734 -17.69 19.78 17.54
N ASP A 735 -18.81 19.78 18.26
CA ASP A 735 -19.38 20.99 18.85
C ASP A 735 -18.50 21.58 19.96
N MET A 736 -17.91 20.73 20.81
CA MET A 736 -16.95 21.16 21.85
C MET A 736 -15.69 21.77 21.22
N ILE A 737 -15.18 21.18 20.13
CA ILE A 737 -14.02 21.69 19.38
C ILE A 737 -14.36 23.02 18.72
N ASN A 738 -15.48 23.12 18.01
CA ASN A 738 -15.89 24.35 17.32
C ASN A 738 -16.12 25.51 18.30
N LYS A 739 -16.64 25.24 19.51
CA LYS A 739 -16.76 26.24 20.60
C LYS A 739 -15.39 26.73 21.07
N ARG A 740 -14.36 25.87 21.04
CA ARG A 740 -12.98 26.20 21.45
C ARG A 740 -12.12 26.77 20.33
N GLU A 741 -12.25 26.35 19.08
CA GLU A 741 -11.56 26.98 17.93
C GLU A 741 -11.93 28.46 17.83
N LYS A 742 -13.20 28.81 18.07
CA LYS A 742 -13.63 30.22 18.18
C LYS A 742 -13.03 30.97 19.38
N ALA A 743 -12.52 30.26 20.38
CA ALA A 743 -11.81 30.84 21.54
C ALA A 743 -10.28 30.79 21.38
N ILE A 744 -9.76 30.07 20.38
CA ILE A 744 -8.33 29.75 20.17
C ILE A 744 -7.94 30.05 18.71
N GLU A 745 -8.10 31.29 18.25
CA GLU A 745 -7.39 31.79 17.05
C GLU A 745 -5.91 32.13 17.37
N ALA A 746 -5.20 31.25 18.11
CA ALA A 746 -3.77 31.40 18.42
C ALA A 746 -2.96 30.09 18.60
N GLY A 747 -3.41 28.95 18.06
CA GLY A 747 -2.54 27.75 17.92
C GLY A 747 -3.19 26.42 18.26
N GLU A 748 -2.98 25.43 17.39
CA GLU A 748 -3.62 24.12 17.36
C GLU A 748 -3.43 23.24 18.61
N ALA A 749 -4.49 22.53 19.00
CA ALA A 749 -4.39 21.27 19.74
C ALA A 749 -5.59 20.35 19.42
N HIS A 750 -5.33 19.19 18.81
CA HIS A 750 -6.28 18.08 18.75
C HIS A 750 -6.17 17.23 20.02
N ILE A 751 -7.31 16.95 20.68
CA ILE A 751 -7.38 16.09 21.86
C ILE A 751 -8.35 14.94 21.60
N GLN A 752 -7.80 13.72 21.57
CA GLN A 752 -8.52 12.45 21.59
C GLN A 752 -7.75 11.50 22.50
N ASP A 753 -8.11 11.47 23.79
CA ASP A 753 -7.78 10.41 24.75
C ASP A 753 -8.67 10.62 26.01
N LEU A 754 -9.97 10.33 25.92
CA LEU A 754 -10.94 10.37 27.04
C LEU A 754 -10.96 9.06 27.88
N LEU A 755 -10.06 8.10 27.61
CA LEU A 755 -10.11 6.75 28.20
C LEU A 755 -9.56 6.64 29.64
N GLY A 756 -9.09 7.75 30.25
CA GLY A 756 -8.49 7.74 31.58
C GLY A 756 -9.47 7.68 32.76
N GLN A 757 -10.73 8.07 32.54
CA GLN A 757 -11.72 8.25 33.61
C GLN A 757 -11.97 6.97 34.42
N GLU A 758 -12.38 5.89 33.75
CA GLU A 758 -12.78 4.64 34.41
C GLU A 758 -11.62 3.97 35.16
N THR A 759 -10.37 4.18 34.74
CA THR A 759 -9.20 3.56 35.37
C THR A 759 -8.87 4.16 36.74
N THR A 760 -8.94 5.49 36.88
CA THR A 760 -8.68 6.15 38.19
C THR A 760 -9.85 5.92 39.13
N SER A 761 -11.09 5.89 38.63
CA SER A 761 -12.26 5.63 39.48
C SER A 761 -12.22 4.22 40.05
N SER A 762 -11.79 3.23 39.26
CA SER A 762 -11.56 1.84 39.70
C SER A 762 -10.54 1.78 40.86
N LEU A 763 -9.40 2.46 40.72
CA LEU A 763 -8.40 2.54 41.79
C LEU A 763 -8.99 3.12 43.10
N LEU A 764 -9.72 4.23 43.01
CA LEU A 764 -10.27 4.91 44.18
C LEU A 764 -11.34 4.08 44.90
N VAL A 765 -12.26 3.43 44.16
CA VAL A 765 -13.30 2.60 44.77
C VAL A 765 -12.71 1.39 45.50
N TRP A 766 -11.77 0.68 44.88
CA TRP A 766 -11.12 -0.46 45.51
C TRP A 766 -10.26 -0.04 46.70
N THR A 767 -9.67 1.16 46.65
CA THR A 767 -8.94 1.74 47.79
C THR A 767 -9.88 1.96 48.98
N MET A 768 -11.05 2.57 48.76
CA MET A 768 -12.01 2.75 49.85
C MET A 768 -12.54 1.42 50.40
N ILE A 769 -12.87 0.46 49.54
CA ILE A 769 -13.33 -0.88 49.98
C ILE A 769 -12.27 -1.54 50.88
N LEU A 770 -11.00 -1.55 50.46
CA LEU A 770 -9.92 -2.16 51.24
C LEU A 770 -9.65 -1.39 52.55
N LEU A 771 -9.66 -0.06 52.55
CA LEU A 771 -9.49 0.72 53.77
C LEU A 771 -10.68 0.61 54.75
N SER A 772 -11.88 0.32 54.26
CA SER A 772 -13.03 -0.02 55.10
C SER A 772 -12.86 -1.37 55.80
N MET A 773 -12.20 -2.33 55.12
CA MET A 773 -11.90 -3.66 55.67
C MET A 773 -10.66 -3.67 56.57
N HIS A 774 -9.80 -2.64 56.45
CA HIS A 774 -8.56 -2.48 57.20
C HIS A 774 -8.47 -1.10 57.88
N PRO A 775 -9.22 -0.88 58.99
CA PRO A 775 -9.28 0.42 59.67
C PRO A 775 -7.91 0.91 60.18
N ASP A 776 -7.01 0.00 60.56
CA ASP A 776 -5.65 0.34 61.00
C ASP A 776 -4.85 1.05 59.89
N TRP A 777 -5.05 0.64 58.64
CA TRP A 777 -4.46 1.30 57.48
C TRP A 777 -5.14 2.62 57.14
N GLN A 778 -6.45 2.72 57.35
CA GLN A 778 -7.18 3.97 57.20
C GLN A 778 -6.63 5.02 58.19
N ASP A 779 -6.39 4.63 59.44
CA ASP A 779 -5.83 5.50 60.48
C ASP A 779 -4.37 5.88 60.21
N LYS A 780 -3.52 4.94 59.76
CA LYS A 780 -2.15 5.23 59.33
C LYS A 780 -2.12 6.23 58.17
N ALA A 781 -2.97 6.03 57.16
CA ALA A 781 -3.08 6.93 56.02
C ALA A 781 -3.58 8.32 56.44
N ARG A 782 -4.62 8.38 57.29
CA ARG A 782 -5.13 9.64 57.85
C ARG A 782 -4.07 10.38 58.63
N LYS A 783 -3.32 9.68 59.49
CA LYS A 783 -2.23 10.27 60.27
C LYS A 783 -1.16 10.88 59.35
N GLU A 784 -0.71 10.17 58.32
CA GLU A 784 0.22 10.72 57.33
C GLU A 784 -0.34 11.97 56.64
N VAL A 785 -1.60 11.92 56.19
CA VAL A 785 -2.26 13.05 55.53
C VAL A 785 -2.33 14.28 56.45
N LEU A 786 -2.71 14.11 57.72
CA LEU A 786 -2.77 15.18 58.70
C LEU A 786 -1.39 15.70 59.10
N GLU A 787 -0.36 14.86 59.14
CA GLU A 787 1.03 15.30 59.38
C GLU A 787 1.58 16.14 58.22
N VAL A 788 1.23 15.79 56.98
CA VAL A 788 1.73 16.50 55.79
C VAL A 788 0.94 17.77 55.47
N PHE A 789 -0.38 17.76 55.66
CA PHE A 789 -1.25 18.87 55.25
C PHE A 789 -2.05 19.50 56.38
N GLY A 790 -2.21 18.86 57.53
CA GLY A 790 -3.16 19.31 58.56
C GLY A 790 -4.57 19.46 57.97
N THR A 791 -5.17 20.63 58.17
CA THR A 791 -6.44 21.04 57.55
C THR A 791 -6.26 21.85 56.27
N ASP A 792 -5.02 22.08 55.84
CA ASP A 792 -4.73 22.89 54.66
C ASP A 792 -5.00 22.11 53.37
N LYS A 793 -5.15 22.88 52.28
CA LYS A 793 -5.31 22.36 50.92
C LYS A 793 -4.09 21.52 50.51
N PRO A 794 -4.27 20.28 50.01
CA PRO A 794 -3.15 19.48 49.55
C PRO A 794 -2.36 20.15 48.41
N SER A 795 -1.04 20.26 48.59
CA SER A 795 -0.10 20.80 47.60
C SER A 795 0.56 19.70 46.78
N PHE A 796 1.02 20.02 45.56
CA PHE A 796 1.72 19.05 44.71
C PHE A 796 2.92 18.39 45.39
N ASP A 797 3.72 19.19 46.09
CA ASP A 797 4.95 18.72 46.74
C ASP A 797 4.61 17.85 47.97
N GLY A 798 3.55 18.18 48.71
CA GLY A 798 3.06 17.32 49.80
C GLY A 798 2.45 16.01 49.30
N LEU A 799 1.76 15.99 48.16
CA LEU A 799 1.21 14.76 47.59
C LEU A 799 2.33 13.77 47.19
N ASN A 800 3.48 14.28 46.75
CA ASN A 800 4.66 13.46 46.49
C ASN A 800 5.27 12.86 47.77
N ASN A 801 5.02 13.45 48.93
CA ASN A 801 5.54 12.99 50.22
C ASN A 801 4.64 11.97 50.94
N LEU A 802 3.42 11.72 50.46
CA LEU A 802 2.53 10.70 51.02
C LEU A 802 3.01 9.27 50.69
N LYS A 803 3.87 8.70 51.54
CA LYS A 803 4.47 7.37 51.36
C LYS A 803 3.49 6.25 51.68
N ILE A 804 2.76 6.34 52.80
CA ILE A 804 1.75 5.36 53.23
C ILE A 804 0.62 5.29 52.22
N VAL A 805 0.09 6.45 51.78
CA VAL A 805 -0.92 6.46 50.72
C VAL A 805 -0.38 5.84 49.42
N THR A 806 0.88 6.09 49.06
CA THR A 806 1.49 5.46 47.87
C THR A 806 1.53 3.94 47.99
N MET A 807 1.95 3.42 49.14
CA MET A 807 1.98 1.98 49.42
C MET A 807 0.59 1.35 49.30
N ILE A 808 -0.43 1.99 49.88
CA ILE A 808 -1.83 1.55 49.78
C ILE A 808 -2.27 1.51 48.33
N LEU A 809 -2.09 2.60 47.56
CA LEU A 809 -2.53 2.66 46.17
C LEU A 809 -1.85 1.59 45.29
N PHE A 810 -0.57 1.29 45.53
CA PHE A 810 0.13 0.24 44.78
C PHE A 810 -0.34 -1.17 45.15
N GLU A 811 -0.63 -1.44 46.42
CA GLU A 811 -1.21 -2.71 46.84
C GLU A 811 -2.64 -2.89 46.33
N VAL A 812 -3.43 -1.82 46.28
CA VAL A 812 -4.74 -1.81 45.63
C VAL A 812 -4.61 -2.12 44.14
N LEU A 813 -3.66 -1.50 43.43
CA LEU A 813 -3.42 -1.79 42.01
C LEU A 813 -2.92 -3.22 41.76
N ARG A 814 -2.33 -3.88 42.77
CA ARG A 814 -1.91 -5.28 42.71
C ARG A 814 -3.12 -6.20 42.86
N LEU A 815 -3.95 -5.97 43.87
CA LEU A 815 -5.13 -6.81 44.14
C LEU A 815 -6.28 -6.56 43.14
N TYR A 816 -6.47 -5.31 42.74
CA TYR A 816 -7.55 -4.88 41.86
C TYR A 816 -7.01 -3.99 40.73
N PRO A 817 -6.18 -4.53 39.82
CA PRO A 817 -5.68 -3.77 38.68
C PRO A 817 -6.86 -3.38 37.77
N PRO A 818 -6.98 -2.09 37.38
CA PRO A 818 -8.04 -1.68 36.46
C PRO A 818 -7.99 -2.45 35.15
N VAL A 819 -6.80 -2.75 34.60
CA VAL A 819 -6.65 -3.57 33.38
C VAL A 819 -6.18 -4.98 33.74
N VAL A 820 -7.09 -5.96 33.66
CA VAL A 820 -6.82 -7.33 34.10
C VAL A 820 -5.96 -8.15 33.12
N LEU A 821 -5.94 -7.78 31.83
CA LEU A 821 -5.22 -8.49 30.78
C LEU A 821 -4.69 -7.53 29.71
N LEU A 822 -3.41 -7.66 29.36
CA LEU A 822 -2.79 -7.00 28.22
C LEU A 822 -2.46 -8.03 27.16
N ALA A 823 -2.69 -7.73 25.88
CA ALA A 823 -2.38 -8.68 24.82
C ALA A 823 -1.66 -8.06 23.61
N ARG A 824 -0.93 -8.91 22.89
CA ARG A 824 -0.22 -8.61 21.64
C ARG A 824 -0.50 -9.68 20.59
N GLU A 825 -0.30 -9.36 19.33
CA GLU A 825 -0.37 -10.31 18.22
C GLU A 825 0.95 -10.29 17.43
N ASN A 826 1.25 -11.40 16.77
CA ASN A 826 2.41 -11.53 15.88
C ASN A 826 1.96 -11.79 14.43
N ASP A 827 2.46 -11.00 13.50
CA ASP A 827 2.12 -11.12 12.07
C ASP A 827 3.03 -12.10 11.31
N LYS A 828 4.10 -12.57 11.96
CA LYS A 828 5.11 -13.47 11.41
C LYS A 828 5.47 -14.52 12.46
N GLU A 829 6.12 -15.59 12.04
CA GLU A 829 6.66 -16.56 12.98
C GLU A 829 7.73 -15.90 13.85
N VAL A 830 7.59 -16.02 15.17
CA VAL A 830 8.47 -15.38 16.15
C VAL A 830 8.90 -16.36 17.20
N ARG A 831 10.16 -16.28 17.63
CA ARG A 831 10.66 -17.09 18.74
C ARG A 831 10.61 -16.27 20.02
N ILE A 832 10.01 -16.82 21.07
CA ILE A 832 9.95 -16.23 22.43
C ILE A 832 10.49 -17.28 23.38
N GLY A 833 11.63 -16.99 24.01
CA GLY A 833 12.42 -17.98 24.73
C GLY A 833 12.70 -19.24 23.89
N ASN A 834 12.16 -20.39 24.33
CA ASN A 834 12.33 -21.69 23.66
C ASN A 834 11.14 -22.11 22.79
N VAL A 835 10.14 -21.24 22.61
CA VAL A 835 8.91 -21.56 21.86
C VAL A 835 8.86 -20.76 20.56
N THR A 836 8.48 -21.42 19.46
CA THR A 836 8.24 -20.77 18.16
C THR A 836 6.75 -20.53 17.99
N ILE A 837 6.36 -19.27 17.99
CA ILE A 837 4.97 -18.81 17.88
C ILE A 837 4.64 -18.57 16.40
N PRO A 838 3.70 -19.31 15.80
CA PRO A 838 3.28 -19.11 14.42
C PRO A 838 2.47 -17.80 14.26
N PRO A 839 2.37 -17.24 13.04
CA PRO A 839 1.59 -16.02 12.78
C PRO A 839 0.12 -16.13 13.20
N GLY A 840 -0.39 -15.09 13.86
CA GLY A 840 -1.80 -14.95 14.28
C GLY A 840 -2.14 -15.60 15.62
N VAL A 841 -1.16 -15.85 16.49
CA VAL A 841 -1.38 -16.24 17.89
C VAL A 841 -1.42 -14.97 18.73
N GLN A 842 -2.43 -14.85 19.60
CA GLN A 842 -2.50 -13.75 20.56
C GLN A 842 -1.71 -14.12 21.82
N LEU A 843 -0.81 -13.25 22.23
CA LEU A 843 0.01 -13.39 23.43
C LEU A 843 -0.63 -12.54 24.53
N ALA A 844 -1.26 -13.19 25.49
CA ALA A 844 -1.91 -12.56 26.64
C ALA A 844 -0.97 -12.53 27.84
N MET A 845 -0.93 -11.40 28.53
CA MET A 845 -0.18 -11.15 29.75
C MET A 845 -1.22 -10.78 30.80
N PRO A 846 -1.76 -11.77 31.53
CA PRO A 846 -2.86 -11.56 32.46
C PRO A 846 -2.33 -10.88 33.74
N THR A 847 -2.45 -9.56 33.79
CA THR A 847 -2.04 -8.72 34.91
C THR A 847 -2.59 -9.24 36.24
N LEU A 848 -3.90 -9.56 36.30
CA LEU A 848 -4.55 -10.00 37.54
C LEU A 848 -3.95 -11.29 38.09
N LEU A 849 -3.73 -12.29 37.23
CA LEU A 849 -3.16 -13.57 37.66
C LEU A 849 -1.72 -13.41 38.13
N LEU A 850 -0.91 -12.62 37.43
CA LEU A 850 0.48 -12.35 37.81
C LEU A 850 0.61 -11.59 39.13
N HIS A 851 -0.36 -10.72 39.42
CA HIS A 851 -0.36 -9.95 40.66
C HIS A 851 -0.78 -10.76 41.88
N HIS A 852 -1.46 -11.90 41.67
CA HIS A 852 -1.87 -12.86 42.72
C HIS A 852 -1.01 -14.13 42.74
N ASP A 853 0.00 -14.22 41.88
CA ASP A 853 0.84 -15.40 41.77
C ASP A 853 1.68 -15.58 43.05
N ARG A 854 1.49 -16.72 43.73
CA ARG A 854 2.16 -17.03 44.99
C ARG A 854 3.66 -17.27 44.84
N GLU A 855 4.13 -17.71 43.67
CA GLU A 855 5.57 -17.87 43.41
C GLU A 855 6.26 -16.50 43.30
N LEU A 856 5.59 -15.53 42.69
CA LEU A 856 6.10 -14.16 42.55
C LEU A 856 5.99 -13.36 43.86
N TRP A 857 4.82 -13.39 44.49
CA TRP A 857 4.45 -12.50 45.61
C TRP A 857 4.49 -13.12 47.01
N GLY A 858 4.65 -14.44 47.13
CA GLY A 858 4.66 -15.18 48.40
C GLY A 858 3.30 -15.80 48.74
N GLU A 859 3.26 -16.60 49.83
CA GLU A 859 2.02 -17.25 50.29
C GLU A 859 0.92 -16.26 50.70
N ASP A 860 1.33 -15.05 51.12
CA ASP A 860 0.44 -13.96 51.47
C ASP A 860 -0.02 -13.15 50.23
N ALA A 861 0.15 -13.64 48.99
CA ALA A 861 -0.21 -12.92 47.76
C ALA A 861 -1.67 -12.46 47.69
N GLU A 862 -2.60 -13.12 48.39
CA GLU A 862 -4.01 -12.72 48.41
C GLU A 862 -4.32 -11.70 49.52
N GLU A 863 -3.38 -11.43 50.43
CA GLU A 863 -3.56 -10.50 51.54
C GLU A 863 -3.26 -9.05 51.13
N PHE A 864 -4.04 -8.11 51.67
CA PHE A 864 -3.77 -6.68 51.57
C PHE A 864 -2.62 -6.27 52.50
N LYS A 865 -1.42 -6.09 51.94
CA LYS A 865 -0.20 -5.78 52.68
C LYS A 865 0.59 -4.64 52.04
N PRO A 866 0.20 -3.38 52.30
CA PRO A 866 0.88 -2.21 51.75
C PRO A 866 2.39 -2.14 52.00
N GLU A 867 2.93 -2.69 53.11
CA GLU A 867 4.37 -2.65 53.39
C GLU A 867 5.24 -3.33 52.33
N ARG A 868 4.67 -4.19 51.46
CA ARG A 868 5.38 -4.75 50.29
C ARG A 868 6.05 -3.66 49.46
N PHE A 869 5.43 -2.49 49.37
CA PHE A 869 5.90 -1.37 48.57
C PHE A 869 6.73 -0.34 49.36
N SER A 870 7.16 -0.65 50.59
CA SER A 870 7.98 0.24 51.42
C SER A 870 9.34 0.59 50.80
N GLY A 871 9.97 -0.38 50.12
CA GLY A 871 11.16 -0.19 49.28
C GLY A 871 10.88 0.28 47.85
N GLY A 872 9.62 0.58 47.53
CA GLY A 872 9.15 0.87 46.18
C GLY A 872 8.92 -0.39 45.33
N VAL A 873 8.48 -0.18 44.08
CA VAL A 873 8.08 -1.27 43.16
C VAL A 873 9.23 -2.24 42.87
N SER A 874 10.45 -1.75 42.66
CA SER A 874 11.59 -2.61 42.30
C SER A 874 11.94 -3.62 43.40
N GLU A 875 11.83 -3.22 44.66
CA GLU A 875 12.06 -4.12 45.80
C GLU A 875 10.89 -5.09 45.97
N ALA A 876 9.65 -4.59 45.88
CA ALA A 876 8.43 -5.39 45.94
C ALA A 876 8.42 -6.53 44.90
N THR A 877 8.93 -6.28 43.69
CA THR A 877 8.96 -7.26 42.60
C THR A 877 10.28 -8.03 42.49
N LYS A 878 11.23 -7.85 43.43
CA LYS A 878 12.57 -8.47 43.35
C LYS A 878 13.27 -8.19 42.02
N ASN A 879 13.08 -6.98 41.45
CA ASN A 879 13.54 -6.54 40.12
C ASN A 879 12.97 -7.33 38.92
N GLN A 880 11.94 -8.15 39.11
CA GLN A 880 11.24 -8.83 38.03
C GLN A 880 10.08 -7.97 37.49
N LEU A 881 9.63 -8.27 36.27
CA LEU A 881 8.46 -7.61 35.67
C LEU A 881 7.15 -8.31 36.09
N SER A 882 6.85 -8.28 37.39
CA SER A 882 5.64 -8.88 37.98
C SER A 882 4.57 -7.85 38.39
N PHE A 883 4.89 -6.55 38.35
CA PHE A 883 3.96 -5.45 38.62
C PHE A 883 3.95 -4.44 37.47
N PHE A 884 2.85 -4.38 36.72
CA PHE A 884 2.70 -3.50 35.54
C PHE A 884 1.25 -3.06 35.29
N PRO A 885 0.53 -2.52 36.30
CA PRO A 885 -0.87 -2.08 36.14
C PRO A 885 -1.04 -0.96 35.09
N PHE A 886 0.04 -0.26 34.76
CA PHE A 886 0.10 0.78 33.73
C PHE A 886 0.80 0.33 32.43
N GLY A 887 1.07 -0.97 32.28
CA GLY A 887 1.94 -1.52 31.25
C GLY A 887 3.43 -1.25 31.52
N TRP A 888 4.29 -1.53 30.54
CA TRP A 888 5.75 -1.40 30.67
C TRP A 888 6.43 -0.98 29.36
N GLY A 889 7.66 -0.47 29.46
CA GLY A 889 8.50 -0.13 28.30
C GLY A 889 8.04 1.12 27.56
N ALA A 890 8.33 1.21 26.26
CA ALA A 890 8.01 2.37 25.42
C ALA A 890 6.50 2.68 25.35
N ARG A 891 5.65 1.69 25.67
CA ARG A 891 4.18 1.75 25.63
C ARG A 891 3.53 1.92 27.01
N ILE A 892 4.30 2.21 28.07
CA ILE A 892 3.75 2.48 29.40
C ILE A 892 2.70 3.60 29.36
N CYS A 893 1.67 3.53 30.20
CA CYS A 893 0.60 4.51 30.25
C CYS A 893 1.16 5.92 30.45
N ILE A 894 0.77 6.85 29.58
CA ILE A 894 1.23 8.24 29.63
C ILE A 894 0.61 8.99 30.82
N GLY A 895 -0.60 8.59 31.21
CA GLY A 895 -1.38 9.15 32.31
C GLY A 895 -1.06 8.56 33.68
N GLN A 896 -0.07 7.65 33.82
CA GLN A 896 0.23 7.01 35.10
C GLN A 896 0.43 8.04 36.23
N LYS A 897 1.22 9.09 35.99
CA LYS A 897 1.49 10.12 37.01
C LYS A 897 0.27 10.99 37.30
N PHE A 898 -0.56 11.26 36.29
CA PHE A 898 -1.82 11.98 36.45
C PHE A 898 -2.75 11.21 37.38
N ALA A 899 -2.99 9.93 37.11
CA ALA A 899 -3.89 9.07 37.89
C ALA A 899 -3.46 8.95 39.35
N ILE A 900 -2.16 8.78 39.61
CA ILE A 900 -1.64 8.67 40.99
C ILE A 900 -1.77 10.01 41.75
N VAL A 901 -1.52 11.14 41.11
CA VAL A 901 -1.66 12.46 41.76
C VAL A 901 -3.12 12.77 42.06
N GLU A 902 -4.02 12.49 41.12
CA GLU A 902 -5.46 12.62 41.31
C GLU A 902 -5.97 11.73 42.45
N ALA A 903 -5.59 10.44 42.46
CA ALA A 903 -6.02 9.51 43.49
C ALA A 903 -5.51 9.92 44.88
N LYS A 904 -4.27 10.40 44.99
CA LYS A 904 -3.71 10.93 46.23
C LYS A 904 -4.44 12.18 46.73
N MET A 905 -4.79 13.10 45.81
CA MET A 905 -5.56 14.31 46.15
C MET A 905 -6.93 13.93 46.73
N ALA A 906 -7.66 13.06 46.02
CA ALA A 906 -8.98 12.62 46.44
C ALA A 906 -8.93 11.92 47.81
N LEU A 907 -8.02 10.95 47.97
CA LEU A 907 -7.90 10.21 49.22
C LEU A 907 -7.46 11.10 50.39
N ALA A 908 -6.53 12.04 50.17
CA ALA A 908 -6.12 12.99 51.20
C ALA A 908 -7.30 13.84 51.68
N MET A 909 -8.08 14.41 50.76
CA MET A 909 -9.23 15.25 51.12
C MET A 909 -10.36 14.45 51.79
N ILE A 910 -10.58 13.20 51.38
CA ILE A 910 -11.55 12.31 52.04
C ILE A 910 -11.09 11.98 53.46
N LEU A 911 -9.82 11.59 53.65
CA LEU A 911 -9.28 11.21 54.97
C LEU A 911 -9.18 12.40 55.95
N GLN A 912 -9.07 13.64 55.46
CA GLN A 912 -9.12 14.85 56.27
C GLN A 912 -10.49 15.09 56.93
N ARG A 913 -11.59 14.65 56.32
CA ARG A 913 -12.95 15.04 56.71
C ARG A 913 -13.86 13.86 57.09
N PHE A 914 -13.51 12.65 56.67
CA PHE A 914 -14.33 11.47 56.88
C PHE A 914 -13.54 10.29 57.44
N SER A 915 -14.24 9.49 58.25
CA SER A 915 -13.95 8.07 58.42
C SER A 915 -15.04 7.27 57.75
N PHE A 916 -14.72 6.04 57.36
CA PHE A 916 -15.67 5.24 56.59
C PHE A 916 -15.51 3.75 56.85
N GLU A 917 -16.62 3.03 56.74
CA GLU A 917 -16.71 1.58 56.94
C GLU A 917 -17.58 0.94 55.86
N LEU A 918 -17.46 -0.38 55.70
CA LEU A 918 -18.17 -1.11 54.66
C LEU A 918 -19.63 -1.26 55.05
N SER A 919 -20.56 -0.90 54.15
CA SER A 919 -21.98 -1.07 54.45
C SER A 919 -22.35 -2.55 54.54
N PRO A 920 -23.24 -2.96 55.46
CA PRO A 920 -23.82 -4.30 55.46
C PRO A 920 -24.55 -4.68 54.15
N THR A 921 -24.94 -3.68 53.34
CA THR A 921 -25.60 -3.91 52.04
C THR A 921 -24.62 -4.18 50.90
N TYR A 922 -23.31 -3.97 51.13
CA TYR A 922 -22.29 -4.19 50.13
C TYR A 922 -22.17 -5.67 49.77
N ALA A 923 -22.20 -5.96 48.46
CA ALA A 923 -21.98 -7.27 47.91
C ALA A 923 -20.65 -7.29 47.14
N HIS A 924 -19.65 -7.99 47.69
CA HIS A 924 -18.36 -8.14 47.04
C HIS A 924 -18.46 -9.03 45.80
N ALA A 925 -18.46 -8.40 44.63
CA ALA A 925 -18.49 -9.07 43.34
C ALA A 925 -17.66 -8.26 42.31
N PRO A 926 -16.35 -8.50 42.20
CA PRO A 926 -15.55 -7.91 41.13
C PRO A 926 -16.02 -8.40 39.75
N TYR A 927 -16.18 -7.48 38.80
CA TYR A 927 -16.65 -7.74 37.45
C TYR A 927 -15.75 -7.05 36.44
N ASP A 928 -15.32 -7.79 35.42
CA ASP A 928 -14.48 -7.28 34.32
C ASP A 928 -15.35 -6.90 33.12
N LEU A 929 -15.33 -5.63 32.74
CA LEU A 929 -16.01 -5.12 31.54
C LEU A 929 -14.98 -4.61 30.51
N VAL A 930 -14.28 -3.56 30.91
CA VAL A 930 -13.12 -2.95 30.24
C VAL A 930 -12.08 -2.63 31.32
N THR A 931 -12.59 -2.20 32.49
CA THR A 931 -11.85 -2.18 33.73
C THR A 931 -12.50 -3.07 34.79
N LEU A 932 -11.71 -3.49 35.79
CA LEU A 932 -12.19 -4.25 36.95
C LEU A 932 -12.98 -3.33 37.89
N GLN A 933 -14.28 -3.58 38.04
CA GLN A 933 -15.22 -2.73 38.77
C GLN A 933 -16.13 -3.55 39.70
N PRO A 934 -16.75 -2.94 40.72
CA PRO A 934 -17.70 -3.65 41.58
C PRO A 934 -19.05 -3.82 40.86
N GLN A 935 -19.51 -5.06 40.67
CA GLN A 935 -20.73 -5.39 39.90
C GLN A 935 -22.00 -4.71 40.43
N TYR A 936 -22.11 -4.61 41.76
CA TYR A 936 -23.30 -4.10 42.46
C TYR A 936 -23.08 -2.72 43.09
N GLY A 937 -22.03 -1.99 42.65
CA GLY A 937 -21.60 -0.74 43.29
C GLY A 937 -20.79 -0.98 44.56
N ALA A 938 -20.45 0.10 45.26
CA ALA A 938 -19.62 0.09 46.46
C ALA A 938 -20.29 0.89 47.57
N GLN A 939 -21.21 0.25 48.30
CA GLN A 939 -21.92 0.86 49.41
C GLN A 939 -20.99 1.01 50.63
N ILE A 940 -20.75 2.25 51.04
CA ILE A 940 -19.87 2.64 52.14
C ILE A 940 -20.64 3.56 53.09
N ILE A 941 -20.47 3.36 54.39
CA ILE A 941 -21.01 4.25 55.42
C ILE A 941 -19.94 5.30 55.72
N LEU A 942 -20.27 6.57 55.46
CA LEU A 942 -19.42 7.71 55.73
C LEU A 942 -19.78 8.31 57.10
N HIS A 943 -18.76 8.60 57.91
CA HIS A 943 -18.86 9.27 59.21
C HIS A 943 -18.07 10.58 59.14
N LYS A 944 -18.69 11.69 59.53
CA LYS A 944 -18.02 13.00 59.57
C LYS A 944 -17.09 13.05 60.80
N LEU A 945 -15.87 13.55 60.60
CA LEU A 945 -14.86 13.73 61.65
C LEU A 945 -14.90 15.10 62.31
#